data_AF-B9H930-F1
#
_entry.id   AF-B9H930-F1
#
_cell.length_a   1.000
_cell.length_b   1.000
_cell.length_c   1.000
_cell.angle_alpha   90.00
_cell.angle_beta   90.00
_cell.angle_gamma   90.00
#
_symmetry.space_group_name_H-M   'P 1'
#
loop_
_entity.id
_entity.type
_entity.pdbx_description
1 polymer ?
#
loop_
_entity_poly.entity_id
_entity_poly.type
_entity_poly.pdbx_seq_one_letter_code
_entity_poly.pdbx_strand_id
1 'polypeptide(L)'
;MGTLKITKKHHKHLNNPFPSTPRSLPFIQGRLLFNSQTVPPNKIFSVGKDFQLLWSIKNGGSLSIYHQSQPTKALWSTIPGQAFVTAALCETEVEESRGSFAIKDRNVYLVCDHQTIEDIRVISEPDHHFDQENDHDLSSGNMSFAQKNDWKDTQFPALVITGWLFSNRRKKRHQESGIYKDIQFETRGPPTCARYWVLFDQKNNNQIGFQVRVGPPNFEFQQRISPTPLGRHRRLRWKLGKIRRRKLGWYRFFTRSRGFVAVSSSSEEEMEMKSAELTEFNRVCITYSSEGNERFYGFGEQFSHMDFKGKRVPIFVQEQGIGRGDQPITFAANLVSYRAGGDWSTTYAPSPFYMTSKMRSLYLEGYDYSVFDMTRHDRVQIQIQSNSVRGRILNGNSPSEIIENFTETIGRPPELPKWIISGAVVGMQGGTEAVRRVWDELKDHKVPVSAFWLQDWVGQRETMIGSQLWWNWEVDTTRYHGWQQLINDLGAKNINVMTYCNPCLAPTDEKPNQRRNLFEEAKKLDILVKDKYGEPYMVPNTAFDVGMLDLTHPDTAAWFKQVLQEMVDDGVKGWMADFGEGLPVDATLYSGEDPISAHNRYPELWAQINREFVEEWKSGRAGKEREDPEEALVFFMRAGFRDSPKWGMLFWEGDQMVSWQANDGIKSSVVGLLSSGISGYAFNHSDIGGYCAVNLPFIKYHRSEELLMRWMELNAFTTVFRTHEGNKPSCNSQFYSNHKTLSHFARCAKLYKAWYFYRIQLVKEAARKGLPVCRHLFLHYPNDRNVHSLSYQQFLIGTEILVVPVLDKGKKNVKAYFPEGETCSWQHIWSGKLFKEQGSEAWVEAPVGYPPVFIKAGSTVGETFVENLRNFGIL
;
A
#
# COMPACT_ATOMS: atom_id res chain seq x y z
N MET A 1 -0.54 -23.10 11.44
CA MET A 1 -0.04 -21.72 11.37
C MET A 1 1.36 -21.71 11.93
N GLY A 2 2.31 -21.02 11.29
CA GLY A 2 3.65 -20.88 11.86
C GLY A 2 3.61 -20.27 13.26
N THR A 3 4.63 -20.50 14.10
CA THR A 3 4.76 -19.82 15.39
C THR A 3 4.88 -18.30 15.15
N LEU A 4 3.73 -17.63 15.08
CA LEU A 4 3.57 -16.20 14.94
C LEU A 4 3.77 -15.59 16.33
N LYS A 5 4.86 -14.88 16.50
CA LYS A 5 5.14 -14.14 17.74
C LYS A 5 4.75 -12.68 17.55
N ILE A 6 3.83 -12.18 18.37
CA ILE A 6 3.42 -10.78 18.31
C ILE A 6 3.93 -10.05 19.53
N THR A 7 4.62 -8.94 19.32
CA THR A 7 5.16 -8.08 20.38
C THR A 7 4.55 -6.69 20.28
N LYS A 8 3.64 -6.38 21.21
CA LYS A 8 3.03 -5.05 21.36
C LYS A 8 3.88 -4.12 22.22
N LYS A 9 4.07 -2.87 21.80
CA LYS A 9 4.91 -1.89 22.52
C LYS A 9 4.20 -0.55 22.83
N HIS A 10 2.87 -0.56 22.96
CA HIS A 10 2.04 0.65 23.13
C HIS A 10 2.36 1.52 24.38
N HIS A 11 2.94 0.95 25.44
CA HIS A 11 3.06 1.60 26.77
C HIS A 11 4.51 1.86 27.26
N LYS A 12 5.51 1.85 26.37
CA LYS A 12 6.89 2.15 26.78
C LYS A 12 7.11 3.67 26.85
N HIS A 13 7.36 4.19 28.06
CA HIS A 13 7.50 5.64 28.35
C HIS A 13 8.76 6.31 27.78
N LEU A 14 9.80 5.53 27.49
CA LEU A 14 11.01 5.95 26.78
C LEU A 14 11.34 4.87 25.76
N ASN A 15 11.06 5.18 24.50
CA ASN A 15 11.23 4.23 23.41
C ASN A 15 12.65 4.30 22.86
N ASN A 16 13.16 3.17 22.37
CA ASN A 16 14.34 3.19 21.52
C ASN A 16 13.97 3.95 20.24
N PRO A 17 14.55 5.13 19.99
CA PRO A 17 14.18 5.96 18.84
C PRO A 17 14.72 5.41 17.51
N PHE A 18 15.58 4.39 17.59
CA PHE A 18 16.09 3.61 16.46
C PHE A 18 15.37 2.27 16.43
N PRO A 19 14.14 2.20 15.87
CA PRO A 19 13.46 0.93 15.74
C PRO A 19 14.32 0.00 14.88
N SER A 20 14.35 -1.27 15.25
CA SER A 20 15.05 -2.28 14.48
C SER A 20 14.51 -2.33 13.05
N THR A 21 15.40 -2.43 12.07
CA THR A 21 15.00 -2.70 10.70
C THR A 21 14.28 -4.05 10.61
N PRO A 22 13.15 -4.13 9.87
CA PRO A 22 12.53 -5.39 9.53
C PRO A 22 13.57 -6.33 8.91
N ARG A 23 13.68 -7.55 9.43
CA ARG A 23 14.56 -8.60 8.90
C ARG A 23 13.69 -9.59 8.18
N SER A 24 13.85 -9.74 6.87
CA SER A 24 13.17 -10.78 6.11
C SER A 24 14.11 -11.92 5.80
N LEU A 25 13.54 -12.96 5.19
CA LEU A 25 14.28 -13.94 4.42
C LEU A 25 15.23 -13.20 3.46
N PRO A 26 16.53 -13.48 3.51
CA PRO A 26 17.48 -12.92 2.57
C PRO A 26 17.19 -13.47 1.16
N PHE A 27 17.78 -12.83 0.15
CA PHE A 27 17.60 -13.24 -1.25
C PHE A 27 17.98 -14.72 -1.44
N ILE A 28 17.00 -15.55 -1.81
CA ILE A 28 17.23 -16.99 -2.06
C ILE A 28 17.67 -17.20 -3.51
N GLN A 29 18.70 -18.02 -3.70
CA GLN A 29 19.16 -18.41 -5.02
C GLN A 29 19.53 -19.89 -5.03
N GLY A 30 18.99 -20.62 -6.00
CA GLY A 30 19.47 -21.96 -6.30
C GLY A 30 19.37 -22.29 -7.78
N ARG A 31 19.65 -23.55 -8.09
CA ARG A 31 19.77 -24.05 -9.46
C ARG A 31 18.47 -24.64 -9.95
N LEU A 32 18.20 -24.40 -11.24
CA LEU A 32 17.17 -25.13 -11.98
C LEU A 32 17.79 -26.39 -12.56
N LEU A 33 17.12 -27.52 -12.35
CA LEU A 33 17.36 -28.78 -13.03
C LEU A 33 16.10 -29.16 -13.79
N PHE A 34 16.22 -30.02 -14.80
CA PHE A 34 15.07 -30.54 -15.53
C PHE A 34 15.35 -31.96 -15.99
N ASN A 35 14.32 -32.77 -16.13
CA ASN A 35 14.43 -34.10 -16.70
C ASN A 35 14.38 -34.00 -18.24
N SER A 36 15.52 -34.22 -18.91
CA SER A 36 15.61 -34.14 -20.37
C SER A 36 14.84 -35.24 -21.11
N GLN A 37 14.36 -36.28 -20.42
CA GLN A 37 13.55 -37.33 -21.03
C GLN A 37 12.07 -36.92 -21.13
N THR A 38 11.57 -36.12 -20.19
CA THR A 38 10.15 -35.71 -20.11
C THR A 38 9.94 -34.28 -20.57
N VAL A 39 10.92 -33.40 -20.39
CA VAL A 39 10.83 -32.00 -20.79
C VAL A 39 11.50 -31.79 -22.16
N PRO A 40 10.74 -31.46 -23.22
CA PRO A 40 11.28 -31.33 -24.57
C PRO A 40 12.26 -30.15 -24.68
N PRO A 41 13.30 -30.24 -25.54
CA PRO A 41 14.21 -29.13 -25.75
C PRO A 41 13.54 -28.01 -26.57
N ASN A 42 13.67 -26.76 -26.13
CA ASN A 42 13.31 -25.56 -26.91
C ASN A 42 11.88 -25.60 -27.51
N LYS A 43 10.86 -25.70 -26.65
CA LYS A 43 9.45 -25.83 -27.06
C LYS A 43 8.65 -24.57 -26.74
N ILE A 44 7.77 -24.18 -27.65
CA ILE A 44 6.76 -23.13 -27.47
C ILE A 44 5.44 -23.81 -27.10
N PHE A 45 4.79 -23.29 -26.07
CA PHE A 45 3.49 -23.74 -25.60
C PHE A 45 2.50 -22.57 -25.67
N SER A 46 1.33 -22.79 -26.25
CA SER A 46 0.25 -21.79 -26.22
C SER A 46 -0.34 -21.70 -24.82
N VAL A 47 -0.64 -20.48 -24.38
CA VAL A 47 -1.45 -20.20 -23.19
C VAL A 47 -2.62 -19.34 -23.65
N GLY A 48 -3.80 -19.93 -23.68
CA GLY A 48 -4.96 -19.35 -24.36
C GLY A 48 -4.70 -19.12 -25.85
N LYS A 49 -5.31 -18.06 -26.37
CA LYS A 49 -5.24 -17.66 -27.79
C LYS A 49 -4.18 -16.63 -28.08
N ASP A 50 -3.80 -15.83 -27.09
CA ASP A 50 -3.03 -14.60 -27.28
C ASP A 50 -1.62 -14.67 -26.69
N PHE A 51 -1.34 -15.65 -25.82
CA PHE A 51 -0.06 -15.80 -25.16
C PHE A 51 0.66 -17.08 -25.55
N GLN A 52 1.98 -17.04 -25.43
CA GLN A 52 2.84 -18.19 -25.60
C GLN A 52 3.94 -18.18 -24.54
N LEU A 53 4.26 -19.37 -24.05
CA LEU A 53 5.40 -19.61 -23.17
C LEU A 53 6.47 -20.38 -23.95
N LEU A 54 7.69 -19.83 -23.99
CA LEU A 54 8.87 -20.48 -24.55
C LEU A 54 9.68 -21.11 -23.41
N TRP A 55 9.86 -22.43 -23.47
CA TRP A 55 10.86 -23.15 -22.69
C TRP A 55 12.14 -23.32 -23.51
N SER A 56 13.30 -22.94 -22.98
CA SER A 56 14.60 -23.19 -23.61
C SER A 56 15.58 -23.85 -22.65
N ILE A 57 16.23 -24.93 -23.11
CA ILE A 57 17.25 -25.65 -22.32
C ILE A 57 18.63 -24.96 -22.37
N LYS A 58 18.79 -23.89 -23.15
CA LYS A 58 20.05 -23.16 -23.24
C LYS A 58 20.43 -22.59 -21.87
N ASN A 59 21.72 -22.62 -21.56
CA ASN A 59 22.29 -22.08 -20.32
C ASN A 59 21.61 -22.61 -19.03
N GLY A 60 21.15 -23.87 -19.05
CA GLY A 60 20.61 -24.55 -17.87
C GLY A 60 19.08 -24.51 -17.73
N GLY A 61 18.34 -24.00 -18.70
CA GLY A 61 16.87 -23.96 -18.66
C GLY A 61 16.32 -22.58 -18.35
N SER A 62 15.33 -22.10 -19.10
CA SER A 62 14.62 -20.84 -18.87
C SER A 62 13.22 -20.84 -19.47
N LEU A 63 12.33 -20.04 -18.89
CA LEU A 63 10.96 -19.81 -19.35
C LEU A 63 10.79 -18.34 -19.70
N SER A 64 10.12 -18.05 -20.80
CA SER A 64 9.78 -16.67 -21.21
C SER A 64 8.35 -16.61 -21.74
N ILE A 65 7.58 -15.63 -21.30
CA ILE A 65 6.20 -15.39 -21.73
C ILE A 65 6.18 -14.22 -22.71
N TYR A 66 5.46 -14.42 -23.81
CA TYR A 66 5.27 -13.44 -24.87
C TYR A 66 3.78 -13.32 -25.22
N HIS A 67 3.39 -12.13 -25.63
CA HIS A 67 2.14 -11.93 -26.34
C HIS A 67 2.35 -12.22 -27.84
N GLN A 68 1.38 -12.85 -28.51
CA GLN A 68 1.51 -13.24 -29.92
C GLN A 68 1.65 -12.05 -30.87
N SER A 69 1.05 -10.90 -30.55
CA SER A 69 1.24 -9.67 -31.33
C SER A 69 2.63 -9.06 -31.18
N GLN A 70 3.42 -9.47 -30.17
CA GLN A 70 4.75 -8.94 -29.86
C GLN A 70 5.74 -10.05 -29.46
N PRO A 71 6.06 -10.98 -30.38
CA PRO A 71 6.85 -12.17 -30.06
C PRO A 71 8.31 -11.86 -29.70
N THR A 72 8.78 -10.63 -29.90
CA THR A 72 10.15 -10.19 -29.57
C THR A 72 10.27 -9.53 -28.19
N LYS A 73 9.15 -9.15 -27.56
CA LYS A 73 9.13 -8.48 -26.26
C LYS A 73 8.65 -9.46 -25.19
N ALA A 74 9.58 -9.96 -24.39
CA ALA A 74 9.22 -10.81 -23.25
C ALA A 74 8.51 -9.98 -22.17
N LEU A 75 7.30 -10.40 -21.81
CA LEU A 75 6.53 -9.82 -20.71
C LEU A 75 7.10 -10.24 -19.35
N TRP A 76 7.58 -11.48 -19.28
CA TRP A 76 8.18 -12.07 -18.09
C TRP A 76 9.15 -13.19 -18.50
N SER A 77 10.30 -13.28 -17.84
CA SER A 77 11.31 -14.29 -18.13
C SER A 77 12.07 -14.73 -16.88
N THR A 78 12.29 -16.03 -16.71
CA THR A 78 13.16 -16.55 -15.66
C THR A 78 14.63 -16.30 -15.99
N ILE A 79 15.49 -16.47 -14.98
CA ILE A 79 16.94 -16.37 -15.16
C ILE A 79 17.45 -17.75 -15.60
N PRO A 80 18.22 -17.86 -16.71
CA PRO A 80 18.70 -19.15 -17.19
C PRO A 80 19.49 -19.94 -16.13
N GLY A 81 19.14 -21.22 -15.96
CA GLY A 81 19.80 -22.16 -15.05
C GLY A 81 19.50 -21.96 -13.57
N GLN A 82 18.59 -21.04 -13.22
CA GLN A 82 18.27 -20.70 -11.83
C GLN A 82 16.83 -21.00 -11.47
N ALA A 83 16.62 -21.42 -10.22
CA ALA A 83 15.30 -21.67 -9.68
C ALA A 83 14.47 -20.38 -9.72
N PHE A 84 13.23 -20.49 -10.21
CA PHE A 84 12.27 -19.40 -10.27
C PHE A 84 11.15 -19.54 -9.23
N VAL A 85 11.00 -20.72 -8.62
CA VAL A 85 10.21 -20.94 -7.40
C VAL A 85 11.14 -21.50 -6.33
N THR A 86 11.09 -20.93 -5.13
CA THR A 86 11.74 -21.45 -3.93
C THR A 86 10.81 -21.31 -2.74
N ALA A 87 11.04 -22.09 -1.68
CA ALA A 87 10.18 -22.09 -0.51
C ALA A 87 10.99 -22.14 0.79
N ALA A 88 10.46 -21.52 1.84
CA ALA A 88 11.06 -21.59 3.17
C ALA A 88 10.00 -21.74 4.27
N LEU A 89 10.44 -22.30 5.39
CA LEU A 89 9.68 -22.44 6.62
C LEU A 89 10.36 -21.59 7.68
N CYS A 90 9.69 -20.53 8.10
CA CYS A 90 10.25 -19.52 8.99
C CYS A 90 9.29 -19.22 10.16
N GLU A 91 9.83 -18.80 11.29
CA GLU A 91 9.03 -18.09 12.30
C GLU A 91 8.83 -16.64 11.88
N THR A 92 7.61 -16.12 12.07
CA THR A 92 7.30 -14.70 11.90
C THR A 92 7.22 -14.04 13.28
N GLU A 93 7.91 -12.92 13.46
CA GLU A 93 7.66 -11.99 14.56
C GLU A 93 7.10 -10.69 14.01
N VAL A 94 5.97 -10.22 14.56
CA VAL A 94 5.41 -8.89 14.24
C VAL A 94 5.57 -8.00 15.46
N GLU A 95 6.23 -6.86 15.26
CA GLU A 95 6.20 -5.76 16.23
C GLU A 95 5.10 -4.78 15.84
N GLU A 96 4.16 -4.55 16.74
CA GLU A 96 3.01 -3.65 16.54
C GLU A 96 3.04 -2.50 17.55
N SER A 97 2.75 -1.30 17.07
CA SER A 97 2.57 -0.11 17.89
C SER A 97 1.67 0.90 17.18
N ARG A 98 0.41 1.02 17.62
CA ARG A 98 -0.57 2.06 17.20
C ARG A 98 -0.65 2.18 15.67
N GLY A 99 -0.96 1.09 14.97
CA GLY A 99 -1.06 1.07 13.51
C GLY A 99 0.28 1.05 12.76
N SER A 100 1.43 1.07 13.44
CA SER A 100 2.74 0.84 12.84
C SER A 100 3.21 -0.60 13.06
N PHE A 101 3.76 -1.21 12.00
CA PHE A 101 4.14 -2.61 12.02
C PHE A 101 5.60 -2.83 11.59
N ALA A 102 6.22 -3.87 12.12
CA ALA A 102 7.49 -4.40 11.66
C ALA A 102 7.42 -5.92 11.64
N ILE A 103 7.35 -6.49 10.43
CA ILE A 103 7.28 -7.94 10.23
C ILE A 103 8.70 -8.47 10.01
N LYS A 104 9.07 -9.50 10.78
CA LYS A 104 10.39 -10.10 10.77
C LYS A 104 10.34 -11.61 10.63
N ASP A 105 11.18 -12.14 9.76
CA ASP A 105 11.52 -13.55 9.73
C ASP A 105 12.61 -13.81 10.78
N ARG A 106 12.36 -14.78 11.66
CA ARG A 106 13.27 -15.17 12.75
C ARG A 106 13.97 -16.49 12.41
N ASN A 107 13.69 -17.54 13.17
CA ASN A 107 14.32 -18.84 12.93
C ASN A 107 13.85 -19.36 11.58
N VAL A 108 14.81 -19.56 10.66
CA VAL A 108 14.58 -20.18 9.36
C VAL A 108 14.85 -21.67 9.54
N TYR A 109 13.80 -22.49 9.58
CA TYR A 109 13.90 -23.91 9.84
C TYR A 109 14.32 -24.70 8.60
N LEU A 110 13.69 -24.41 7.46
CA LEU A 110 13.91 -25.12 6.20
C LEU A 110 13.93 -24.12 5.04
N VAL A 111 14.79 -24.36 4.06
CA VAL A 111 14.84 -23.62 2.80
C VAL A 111 15.03 -24.62 1.67
N CYS A 112 14.09 -24.67 0.72
CA CYS A 112 14.23 -25.37 -0.55
C CYS A 112 14.55 -24.34 -1.64
N ASP A 113 15.85 -24.21 -1.93
CA ASP A 113 16.41 -23.21 -2.84
C ASP A 113 16.65 -23.75 -4.27
N HIS A 114 16.70 -25.07 -4.43
CA HIS A 114 16.81 -25.72 -5.75
C HIS A 114 15.45 -26.18 -6.27
N GLN A 115 15.33 -26.23 -7.60
CA GLN A 115 14.10 -26.58 -8.31
C GLN A 115 14.39 -27.59 -9.41
N THR A 116 13.54 -28.61 -9.54
CA THR A 116 13.47 -29.48 -10.73
C THR A 116 12.20 -29.16 -11.52
N ILE A 117 12.26 -29.21 -12.86
CA ILE A 117 11.07 -29.36 -13.72
C ILE A 117 10.99 -30.83 -14.12
N GLU A 118 9.91 -31.48 -13.72
CA GLU A 118 9.59 -32.84 -14.16
C GLU A 118 8.75 -32.82 -15.42
N ASP A 119 7.80 -31.89 -15.52
CA ASP A 119 6.86 -31.85 -16.62
C ASP A 119 6.36 -30.44 -16.93
N ILE A 120 6.04 -30.20 -18.21
CA ILE A 120 5.38 -29.00 -18.73
C ILE A 120 4.22 -29.47 -19.61
N ARG A 121 3.00 -29.42 -19.07
CA ARG A 121 1.78 -29.93 -19.72
C ARG A 121 0.89 -28.80 -20.19
N VAL A 122 0.38 -28.93 -21.41
CA VAL A 122 -0.73 -28.12 -21.91
C VAL A 122 -2.02 -28.87 -21.59
N ILE A 123 -2.94 -28.20 -20.92
CA ILE A 123 -4.26 -28.71 -20.58
C ILE A 123 -5.23 -28.01 -21.53
N SER A 124 -6.00 -28.78 -22.30
CA SER A 124 -6.88 -28.24 -23.36
C SER A 124 -8.34 -28.12 -22.93
N GLU A 125 -8.75 -28.87 -21.90
CA GLU A 125 -10.09 -28.86 -21.30
C GLU A 125 -9.93 -29.07 -19.78
N PRO A 126 -10.93 -28.75 -18.94
CA PRO A 126 -10.86 -29.06 -17.51
C PRO A 126 -10.69 -30.58 -17.32
N ASP A 127 -9.47 -31.00 -17.00
CA ASP A 127 -9.19 -32.43 -16.83
C ASP A 127 -9.88 -32.92 -15.55
N HIS A 128 -10.95 -33.72 -15.71
CA HIS A 128 -11.53 -34.48 -14.59
C HIS A 128 -10.58 -35.57 -14.06
N HIS A 129 -9.49 -35.86 -14.77
CA HIS A 129 -8.49 -36.88 -14.43
C HIS A 129 -7.34 -36.40 -13.52
N PHE A 130 -7.21 -35.09 -13.25
CA PHE A 130 -6.22 -34.58 -12.28
C PHE A 130 -6.49 -35.02 -10.82
N ASP A 131 -7.69 -35.55 -10.56
CA ASP A 131 -8.07 -36.12 -9.26
C ASP A 131 -7.83 -37.64 -9.16
N GLN A 132 -7.52 -38.39 -10.24
CA GLN A 132 -7.55 -39.87 -10.18
C GLN A 132 -6.48 -40.68 -10.97
N GLU A 133 -5.64 -40.14 -11.85
CA GLU A 133 -4.70 -40.99 -12.63
C GLU A 133 -3.22 -40.65 -12.47
N ASN A 134 -2.65 -41.10 -11.35
CA ASN A 134 -1.39 -41.90 -11.24
C ASN A 134 -1.14 -42.30 -9.78
N ASP A 135 -2.20 -42.70 -9.07
CA ASP A 135 -2.22 -42.91 -7.61
C ASP A 135 -1.80 -44.32 -7.16
N HIS A 136 -1.22 -45.12 -8.06
CA HIS A 136 -0.89 -46.52 -7.75
C HIS A 136 0.56 -46.82 -7.37
N ASP A 137 1.46 -45.82 -7.29
CA ASP A 137 2.86 -46.07 -6.92
C ASP A 137 3.47 -45.11 -5.88
N LEU A 138 2.67 -44.30 -5.19
CA LEU A 138 3.18 -43.36 -4.17
C LEU A 138 2.44 -43.52 -2.83
N SER A 139 2.99 -44.36 -1.96
CA SER A 139 2.56 -44.48 -0.57
C SER A 139 3.12 -43.33 0.27
N SER A 140 2.42 -42.18 0.28
CA SER A 140 2.26 -41.29 1.46
C SER A 140 1.54 -39.98 1.09
N GLY A 141 0.33 -39.81 1.62
CA GLY A 141 -0.33 -38.51 1.75
C GLY A 141 -1.19 -38.05 0.57
N ASN A 142 -2.50 -38.19 0.72
CA ASN A 142 -3.53 -37.68 -0.19
C ASN A 142 -3.32 -36.19 -0.53
N MET A 143 -3.09 -35.87 -1.81
CA MET A 143 -3.31 -34.53 -2.37
C MET A 143 -4.08 -34.65 -3.69
N SER A 144 -5.36 -34.27 -3.68
CA SER A 144 -6.04 -33.81 -4.89
C SER A 144 -5.28 -32.59 -5.41
N PHE A 145 -4.72 -32.70 -6.62
CA PHE A 145 -3.68 -31.79 -7.13
C PHE A 145 -4.20 -30.40 -7.51
N ALA A 146 -5.51 -30.26 -7.71
CA ALA A 146 -6.17 -29.00 -7.96
C ALA A 146 -7.61 -29.07 -7.44
N GLN A 147 -8.02 -28.11 -6.61
CA GLN A 147 -9.42 -28.03 -6.21
C GLN A 147 -10.25 -27.49 -7.39
N LYS A 148 -11.53 -27.84 -7.47
CA LYS A 148 -12.48 -27.28 -8.46
C LYS A 148 -12.43 -25.74 -8.55
N ASN A 149 -12.06 -25.07 -7.46
CA ASN A 149 -11.92 -23.61 -7.38
C ASN A 149 -10.61 -23.07 -7.99
N ASP A 150 -9.56 -23.88 -8.15
CA ASP A 150 -8.28 -23.46 -8.75
C ASP A 150 -8.42 -23.23 -10.28
N TRP A 151 -9.40 -23.87 -10.92
CA TRP A 151 -9.69 -23.76 -12.36
C TRP A 151 -10.83 -22.78 -12.69
N LYS A 152 -11.38 -22.10 -11.69
CA LYS A 152 -12.49 -21.17 -11.89
C LYS A 152 -12.00 -20.00 -12.76
N ASP A 153 -12.71 -19.73 -13.85
CA ASP A 153 -12.40 -18.67 -14.82
C ASP A 153 -11.12 -18.87 -15.65
N THR A 154 -10.62 -20.11 -15.77
CA THR A 154 -9.48 -20.46 -16.64
C THR A 154 -9.90 -20.53 -18.11
N GLN A 155 -9.23 -19.75 -18.99
CA GLN A 155 -9.36 -19.93 -20.44
C GLN A 155 -8.33 -20.94 -20.94
N PHE A 156 -8.81 -22.04 -21.52
CA PHE A 156 -7.97 -23.07 -22.11
C PHE A 156 -7.51 -22.70 -23.53
N PRO A 157 -6.33 -23.17 -23.98
CA PRO A 157 -5.42 -24.07 -23.27
C PRO A 157 -4.67 -23.38 -22.11
N ALA A 158 -4.54 -24.07 -20.97
CA ALA A 158 -3.75 -23.63 -19.82
C ALA A 158 -2.43 -24.43 -19.76
N LEU A 159 -1.42 -23.90 -19.08
CA LEU A 159 -0.11 -24.54 -18.96
C LEU A 159 0.23 -24.83 -17.50
N VAL A 160 0.57 -26.07 -17.20
CA VAL A 160 1.01 -26.49 -15.86
C VAL A 160 2.44 -26.99 -15.90
N ILE A 161 3.26 -26.44 -15.02
CA ILE A 161 4.64 -26.87 -14.77
C ILE A 161 4.68 -27.55 -13.41
N THR A 162 5.20 -28.77 -13.35
CA THR A 162 5.34 -29.51 -12.08
C THR A 162 6.78 -29.95 -11.84
N GLY A 163 7.12 -30.13 -10.56
CA GLY A 163 8.37 -30.74 -10.17
C GLY A 163 8.61 -30.66 -8.67
N TRP A 164 9.89 -30.65 -8.28
CA TRP A 164 10.30 -30.67 -6.88
C TRP A 164 11.14 -29.46 -6.51
N LEU A 165 10.85 -28.90 -5.35
CA LEU A 165 11.75 -28.02 -4.61
C LEU A 165 12.57 -28.88 -3.66
N PHE A 166 13.85 -28.61 -3.51
CA PHE A 166 14.69 -29.35 -2.58
C PHE A 166 15.86 -28.53 -2.05
N SER A 167 16.42 -28.98 -0.94
CA SER A 167 17.63 -28.42 -0.33
C SER A 167 18.84 -29.35 -0.57
N ASN A 168 20.00 -28.79 -0.91
CA ASN A 168 21.24 -29.57 -0.99
C ASN A 168 21.93 -29.63 0.39
N ARG A 169 22.34 -30.82 0.85
CA ARG A 169 23.28 -30.92 1.99
C ARG A 169 24.60 -30.26 1.60
N ARG A 170 25.03 -29.21 2.30
CA ARG A 170 26.46 -28.91 2.50
C ARG A 170 26.72 -28.05 3.74
N LYS A 171 27.40 -28.65 4.73
CA LYS A 171 28.29 -27.92 5.66
C LYS A 171 29.29 -27.13 4.83
N LYS A 172 29.27 -25.80 4.86
CA LYS A 172 30.44 -24.98 4.55
C LYS A 172 30.38 -23.67 5.32
N ARG A 173 31.32 -23.52 6.27
CA ARG A 173 31.83 -22.20 6.70
C ARG A 173 32.37 -21.51 5.45
N HIS A 174 31.78 -20.39 5.06
CA HIS A 174 32.46 -19.42 4.21
C HIS A 174 32.67 -18.13 5.02
N GLN A 175 33.94 -17.78 5.20
CA GLN A 175 34.37 -16.41 5.47
C GLN A 175 34.09 -15.60 4.21
N GLU A 176 33.36 -14.49 4.32
CA GLU A 176 33.67 -13.25 3.59
C GLU A 176 32.85 -12.05 4.08
N SER A 177 33.47 -10.89 3.93
CA SER A 177 33.20 -9.60 4.54
C SER A 177 32.12 -8.78 3.80
N GLY A 178 31.16 -8.24 4.55
CA GLY A 178 30.17 -7.25 4.09
C GLY A 178 29.12 -6.98 5.16
N ILE A 179 28.42 -5.84 5.08
CA ILE A 179 27.56 -5.26 6.14
C ILE A 179 26.28 -6.07 6.45
N TYR A 180 26.03 -7.19 5.77
CA TYR A 180 24.93 -8.13 6.09
C TYR A 180 25.46 -9.33 6.88
N LYS A 181 25.69 -9.15 8.18
CA LYS A 181 26.39 -10.16 9.00
C LYS A 181 25.52 -11.11 9.84
N ASP A 182 24.19 -10.99 9.87
CA ASP A 182 23.42 -11.59 10.97
C ASP A 182 22.31 -12.59 10.59
N ILE A 183 22.49 -13.41 9.55
CA ILE A 183 21.68 -14.65 9.40
C ILE A 183 22.58 -15.78 8.90
N GLN A 184 23.03 -16.67 9.79
CA GLN A 184 23.59 -17.95 9.41
C GLN A 184 22.44 -18.91 9.10
N PHE A 185 22.41 -19.47 7.88
CA PHE A 185 21.48 -20.54 7.55
C PHE A 185 21.96 -21.84 8.22
N GLU A 186 21.46 -22.14 9.41
CA GLU A 186 21.64 -23.46 10.02
C GLU A 186 20.56 -24.41 9.50
N THR A 187 20.82 -25.13 8.41
CA THR A 187 19.99 -26.27 7.99
C THR A 187 20.24 -27.46 8.92
N ARG A 188 19.65 -27.43 10.12
CA ARG A 188 19.61 -28.59 11.03
C ARG A 188 18.44 -29.50 10.64
N GLY A 189 18.59 -30.32 9.60
CA GLY A 189 17.56 -31.28 9.21
C GLY A 189 17.97 -32.26 8.09
N PRO A 190 17.24 -33.37 7.89
CA PRO A 190 17.40 -34.25 6.72
C PRO A 190 17.10 -33.50 5.41
N PRO A 191 17.59 -33.99 4.25
CA PRO A 191 17.26 -33.39 2.95
C PRO A 191 15.74 -33.30 2.83
N THR A 192 15.25 -32.08 2.72
CA THR A 192 13.82 -31.80 2.55
C THR A 192 13.53 -31.57 1.07
N CYS A 193 12.44 -32.14 0.58
CA CYS A 193 11.87 -31.83 -0.71
C CYS A 193 10.39 -31.47 -0.57
N ALA A 194 9.83 -30.79 -1.56
CA ALA A 194 8.40 -30.57 -1.66
C ALA A 194 7.99 -30.54 -3.12
N ARG A 195 6.82 -31.10 -3.42
CA ARG A 195 6.23 -30.93 -4.75
C ARG A 195 5.75 -29.50 -4.91
N TYR A 196 5.85 -28.98 -6.11
CA TYR A 196 5.23 -27.71 -6.48
C TYR A 196 4.55 -27.83 -7.83
N TRP A 197 3.64 -26.90 -8.09
CA TRP A 197 3.15 -26.65 -9.43
C TRP A 197 3.03 -25.15 -9.70
N VAL A 198 3.15 -24.78 -10.98
CA VAL A 198 2.90 -23.44 -11.50
C VAL A 198 1.89 -23.55 -12.64
N LEU A 199 0.77 -22.86 -12.51
CA LEU A 199 -0.25 -22.72 -13.55
C LEU A 199 -0.07 -21.37 -14.23
N PHE A 200 -0.17 -21.36 -15.55
CA PHE A 200 -0.38 -20.18 -16.36
C PHE A 200 -1.64 -20.34 -17.19
N ASP A 201 -2.51 -19.33 -17.16
CA ASP A 201 -3.74 -19.33 -17.93
C ASP A 201 -4.05 -17.94 -18.48
N GLN A 202 -4.70 -17.87 -19.63
CA GLN A 202 -5.14 -16.60 -20.17
C GLN A 202 -6.39 -16.13 -19.41
N LYS A 203 -6.39 -14.89 -18.94
CA LYS A 203 -7.57 -14.28 -18.28
C LYS A 203 -8.37 -13.41 -19.25
N ASN A 204 -7.67 -12.69 -20.11
CA ASN A 204 -8.21 -11.96 -21.25
C ASN A 204 -7.09 -11.76 -22.29
N ASN A 205 -7.36 -11.04 -23.39
CA ASN A 205 -6.37 -10.77 -24.43
C ASN A 205 -5.13 -10.00 -23.95
N ASN A 206 -5.23 -9.27 -22.84
CA ASN A 206 -4.15 -8.43 -22.31
C ASN A 206 -3.50 -8.99 -21.04
N GLN A 207 -3.96 -10.12 -20.50
CA GLN A 207 -3.52 -10.63 -19.21
C GLN A 207 -3.39 -12.14 -19.18
N ILE A 208 -2.28 -12.58 -18.59
CA ILE A 208 -2.03 -13.97 -18.22
C ILE A 208 -2.02 -14.06 -16.70
N GLY A 209 -2.83 -14.97 -16.16
CA GLY A 209 -2.82 -15.36 -14.76
C GLY A 209 -1.66 -16.31 -14.47
N PHE A 210 -1.16 -16.27 -13.25
CA PHE A 210 -0.26 -17.28 -12.72
C PHE A 210 -0.67 -17.68 -11.32
N GLN A 211 -0.50 -18.96 -11.00
CA GLN A 211 -0.65 -19.50 -9.66
C GLN A 211 0.53 -20.42 -9.34
N VAL A 212 1.10 -20.27 -8.15
CA VAL A 212 2.17 -21.14 -7.63
C VAL A 212 1.66 -21.76 -6.34
N ARG A 213 1.82 -23.07 -6.19
CA ARG A 213 1.50 -23.78 -4.95
C ARG A 213 2.64 -24.73 -4.57
N VAL A 214 3.00 -24.71 -3.30
CA VAL A 214 4.02 -25.60 -2.73
C VAL A 214 3.37 -26.54 -1.74
N GLY A 215 3.58 -27.85 -1.93
CA GLY A 215 3.11 -28.88 -1.02
C GLY A 215 3.89 -28.92 0.29
N PRO A 216 3.49 -29.76 1.25
CA PRO A 216 4.19 -29.90 2.52
C PRO A 216 5.62 -30.44 2.32
N PRO A 217 6.54 -30.16 3.26
CA PRO A 217 7.87 -30.75 3.27
C PRO A 217 7.80 -32.28 3.43
N ASN A 218 8.40 -33.00 2.50
CA ASN A 218 8.71 -34.42 2.60
C ASN A 218 10.18 -34.60 3.01
N PHE A 219 10.43 -35.46 4.00
CA PHE A 219 11.75 -35.76 4.54
C PHE A 219 12.41 -37.01 3.92
N GLU A 220 11.77 -37.63 2.92
CA GLU A 220 12.23 -38.85 2.25
C GLU A 220 12.97 -38.56 0.94
N PHE A 221 14.25 -38.18 1.02
CA PHE A 221 15.14 -38.30 -0.15
C PHE A 221 16.38 -39.13 0.20
N GLN A 222 16.19 -40.44 0.29
CA GLN A 222 17.24 -41.44 0.11
C GLN A 222 16.70 -42.62 -0.70
N GLN A 223 17.06 -42.68 -1.98
CA GLN A 223 17.59 -43.91 -2.60
C GLN A 223 18.27 -43.54 -3.93
N ARG A 224 19.60 -43.41 -3.91
CA ARG A 224 20.40 -43.72 -5.10
C ARG A 224 21.16 -45.00 -4.82
N ILE A 225 20.84 -46.00 -5.63
CA ILE A 225 21.44 -47.32 -5.72
C ILE A 225 22.96 -47.18 -5.75
N SER A 226 23.62 -47.72 -4.73
CA SER A 226 25.06 -47.96 -4.77
C SER A 226 25.30 -49.32 -5.42
N PRO A 227 26.29 -49.50 -6.31
CA PRO A 227 26.63 -50.84 -6.79
C PRO A 227 27.15 -51.68 -5.62
N THR A 228 26.66 -52.91 -5.57
CA THR A 228 26.88 -53.96 -4.57
C THR A 228 28.36 -54.16 -4.19
N PRO A 229 28.68 -54.37 -2.89
CA PRO A 229 30.01 -54.80 -2.46
C PRO A 229 30.12 -56.33 -2.45
N LEU A 230 31.10 -56.87 -3.15
CA LEU A 230 31.52 -58.26 -3.04
C LEU A 230 32.95 -58.33 -2.46
N GLY A 231 33.07 -58.91 -1.27
CA GLY A 231 34.19 -59.83 -0.99
C GLY A 231 35.31 -59.41 -0.02
N ARG A 232 35.13 -59.85 1.24
CA ARG A 232 36.10 -60.58 2.10
C ARG A 232 37.35 -59.91 2.73
N HIS A 233 37.27 -59.92 4.07
CA HIS A 233 38.28 -60.33 5.08
C HIS A 233 39.63 -59.59 5.22
N ARG A 234 39.87 -59.00 6.42
CA ARG A 234 40.69 -59.64 7.50
C ARG A 234 40.87 -58.74 8.75
N ARG A 235 40.62 -59.39 9.90
CA ARG A 235 41.36 -59.37 11.19
C ARG A 235 41.44 -58.10 12.06
N LEU A 236 40.75 -58.21 13.20
CA LEU A 236 41.20 -57.99 14.59
C LEU A 236 42.52 -57.22 14.83
N ARG A 237 42.43 -56.18 15.69
CA ARG A 237 43.19 -56.19 16.96
C ARG A 237 42.63 -55.19 17.99
N TRP A 238 42.21 -55.72 19.13
CA TRP A 238 42.04 -55.00 20.39
C TRP A 238 43.40 -54.53 20.94
N LYS A 239 43.42 -53.40 21.65
CA LYS A 239 44.24 -53.22 22.88
C LYS A 239 43.67 -52.15 23.80
N LEU A 240 43.40 -52.59 25.03
CA LEU A 240 43.01 -51.83 26.21
C LEU A 240 44.14 -50.97 26.78
N GLY A 241 43.76 -49.80 27.32
CA GLY A 241 44.11 -49.37 28.68
C GLY A 241 45.39 -48.56 28.89
N LYS A 242 45.26 -47.38 29.51
CA LYS A 242 45.62 -47.18 30.93
C LYS A 242 45.32 -45.75 31.41
N ILE A 243 44.65 -45.71 32.56
CA ILE A 243 44.44 -44.56 33.44
C ILE A 243 45.74 -44.23 34.19
N ARG A 244 46.03 -42.95 34.41
CA ARG A 244 46.87 -42.50 35.54
C ARG A 244 46.43 -41.13 36.06
N ARG A 245 45.89 -41.13 37.28
CA ARG A 245 45.70 -39.95 38.16
C ARG A 245 47.04 -39.50 38.75
N ARG A 246 47.23 -38.19 38.94
CA ARG A 246 48.10 -37.62 40.00
C ARG A 246 47.49 -36.35 40.59
N LYS A 247 47.68 -36.20 41.90
CA LYS A 247 47.03 -35.31 42.87
C LYS A 247 47.72 -33.94 43.02
N LEU A 248 46.89 -32.95 43.36
CA LEU A 248 47.00 -31.76 44.26
C LEU A 248 48.36 -31.14 44.63
N GLY A 249 48.35 -29.80 44.62
CA GLY A 249 49.11 -28.92 45.53
C GLY A 249 48.38 -27.56 45.68
N TRP A 250 48.13 -27.13 46.93
CA TRP A 250 47.43 -25.89 47.34
C TRP A 250 48.41 -24.72 47.55
N TYR A 251 47.94 -23.47 47.39
CA TYR A 251 48.12 -22.36 48.36
C TYR A 251 47.02 -21.29 48.18
N ARG A 252 46.45 -20.85 49.31
CA ARG A 252 45.42 -19.78 49.48
C ARG A 252 46.10 -18.44 49.80
N PHE A 253 45.47 -17.28 49.54
CA PHE A 253 45.14 -16.27 50.56
C PHE A 253 44.03 -15.28 50.10
N PHE A 254 42.96 -15.25 50.91
CA PHE A 254 41.87 -14.27 51.23
C PHE A 254 41.64 -13.03 50.34
N THR A 255 40.40 -12.71 49.95
CA THR A 255 39.39 -12.00 50.80
C THR A 255 37.91 -12.42 50.58
N ARG A 256 37.17 -12.59 51.69
CA ARG A 256 35.68 -12.62 51.85
C ARG A 256 35.14 -11.17 51.85
N SER A 257 33.86 -10.81 51.66
CA SER A 257 32.59 -11.48 51.32
C SER A 257 31.51 -10.41 51.08
N ARG A 258 30.55 -10.69 50.19
CA ARG A 258 29.11 -10.31 50.21
C ARG A 258 28.53 -11.00 48.97
N GLY A 259 27.78 -12.10 49.03
CA GLY A 259 26.54 -12.29 49.75
C GLY A 259 25.42 -12.35 48.70
N PHE A 260 25.26 -13.49 48.02
CA PHE A 260 24.06 -13.80 47.24
C PHE A 260 23.58 -15.21 47.61
N VAL A 261 22.31 -15.25 47.97
CA VAL A 261 21.53 -16.43 48.34
C VAL A 261 21.40 -17.31 47.10
N ALA A 262 21.88 -18.55 47.19
CA ALA A 262 21.51 -19.61 46.27
C ALA A 262 20.23 -20.26 46.80
N VAL A 263 19.09 -19.98 46.18
CA VAL A 263 17.92 -20.85 46.24
C VAL A 263 18.05 -21.80 45.05
N SER A 264 18.23 -23.08 45.34
CA SER A 264 18.07 -24.15 44.36
C SER A 264 16.60 -24.27 44.00
N SER A 265 16.24 -23.94 42.77
CA SER A 265 15.06 -24.51 42.12
C SER A 265 15.54 -25.22 40.87
N SER A 266 15.34 -26.53 40.84
CA SER A 266 15.54 -27.43 39.72
C SER A 266 15.08 -26.80 38.39
N SER A 267 16.05 -26.48 37.54
CA SER A 267 15.85 -26.19 36.12
C SER A 267 16.63 -27.22 35.31
N GLU A 268 16.14 -28.45 35.33
CA GLU A 268 16.42 -29.47 34.31
C GLU A 268 15.07 -29.92 33.75
N GLU A 269 14.40 -29.01 33.05
CA GLU A 269 13.39 -29.31 32.05
C GLU A 269 13.71 -28.46 30.82
N GLU A 270 14.82 -28.78 30.17
CA GLU A 270 15.08 -28.40 28.79
C GLU A 270 15.01 -29.66 27.92
N MET A 271 14.33 -29.50 26.78
CA MET A 271 14.29 -30.42 25.64
C MET A 271 13.46 -31.70 25.78
N GLU A 272 12.13 -31.57 25.65
CA GLU A 272 11.36 -32.44 24.77
C GLU A 272 10.00 -31.80 24.41
N MET A 273 9.68 -31.80 23.11
CA MET A 273 8.39 -31.43 22.47
C MET A 273 7.88 -29.97 22.49
N LYS A 274 8.24 -29.23 21.42
CA LYS A 274 7.31 -28.33 20.68
C LYS A 274 7.55 -28.40 19.16
N SER A 275 7.79 -29.60 18.61
CA SER A 275 7.95 -29.81 17.16
C SER A 275 6.62 -30.06 16.41
N ALA A 276 5.47 -29.73 17.02
CA ALA A 276 4.15 -30.20 16.56
C ALA A 276 3.32 -29.21 15.71
N GLU A 277 3.78 -27.98 15.43
CA GLU A 277 2.93 -26.96 14.76
C GLU A 277 3.39 -26.53 13.35
N LEU A 278 4.53 -27.00 12.86
CA LEU A 278 5.10 -26.55 11.57
C LEU A 278 5.08 -27.67 10.51
N THR A 279 3.94 -27.85 9.85
CA THR A 279 3.73 -28.91 8.86
C THR A 279 3.78 -28.45 7.40
N GLU A 280 3.88 -27.14 7.12
CA GLU A 280 3.82 -26.57 5.77
C GLU A 280 4.82 -25.42 5.57
N PHE A 281 5.29 -25.22 4.33
CA PHE A 281 6.05 -24.02 3.97
C PHE A 281 5.17 -22.77 4.13
N ASN A 282 5.73 -21.69 4.68
CA ASN A 282 5.00 -20.43 4.87
C ASN A 282 5.67 -19.24 4.18
N ARG A 283 6.67 -19.51 3.34
CA ARG A 283 7.29 -18.55 2.43
C ARG A 283 7.35 -19.17 1.05
N VAL A 284 6.76 -18.51 0.06
CA VAL A 284 6.99 -18.78 -1.36
C VAL A 284 7.73 -17.60 -1.96
N CYS A 285 8.77 -17.88 -2.75
CA CYS A 285 9.55 -16.86 -3.43
C CYS A 285 9.53 -17.10 -4.94
N ILE A 286 9.10 -16.08 -5.70
CA ILE A 286 9.14 -16.09 -7.17
C ILE A 286 10.32 -15.22 -7.63
N THR A 287 11.22 -15.78 -8.44
CA THR A 287 12.40 -15.06 -8.94
C THR A 287 12.42 -15.04 -10.47
N TYR A 288 12.61 -13.86 -11.04
CA TYR A 288 12.64 -13.66 -12.50
C TYR A 288 13.64 -12.55 -12.88
N SER A 289 13.96 -12.50 -14.17
CA SER A 289 14.96 -11.58 -14.72
C SER A 289 14.43 -10.14 -14.81
N SER A 290 15.34 -9.18 -14.65
CA SER A 290 15.10 -7.76 -14.86
C SER A 290 16.37 -7.11 -15.41
N GLU A 291 16.26 -6.05 -16.20
CA GLU A 291 17.45 -5.37 -16.74
C GLU A 291 18.01 -4.36 -15.74
N GLY A 292 19.32 -4.11 -15.78
CA GLY A 292 19.97 -3.15 -14.87
C GLY A 292 19.49 -1.71 -15.03
N ASN A 293 19.03 -1.33 -16.23
CA ASN A 293 18.48 -0.02 -16.55
C ASN A 293 16.93 0.03 -16.51
N GLU A 294 16.29 -1.07 -16.11
CA GLU A 294 14.84 -1.11 -15.92
C GLU A 294 14.44 -0.31 -14.67
N ARG A 295 13.41 0.51 -14.81
CA ARG A 295 12.84 1.35 -13.74
C ARG A 295 11.49 0.81 -13.34
N PHE A 296 11.16 0.85 -12.05
CA PHE A 296 9.93 0.26 -11.50
C PHE A 296 9.06 1.34 -10.89
N TYR A 297 7.79 1.41 -11.28
CA TYR A 297 6.79 2.38 -10.81
C TYR A 297 5.53 1.65 -10.32
N GLY A 298 4.84 2.24 -9.34
CA GLY A 298 3.60 1.70 -8.77
C GLY A 298 3.73 1.52 -7.26
N PHE A 299 3.36 0.34 -6.77
CA PHE A 299 3.34 -0.05 -5.36
C PHE A 299 2.31 0.66 -4.47
N GLY A 300 1.27 1.23 -5.07
CA GLY A 300 0.24 1.98 -4.35
C GLY A 300 0.58 3.47 -4.23
N GLU A 301 0.08 4.10 -3.19
CA GLU A 301 0.45 5.46 -2.81
C GLU A 301 1.77 5.44 -2.04
N GLN A 302 2.81 6.03 -2.62
CA GLN A 302 4.17 6.04 -2.11
C GLN A 302 4.68 7.48 -2.04
N PHE A 303 5.35 7.83 -0.96
CA PHE A 303 5.61 9.24 -0.63
C PHE A 303 7.08 9.66 -0.77
N SER A 304 7.99 8.70 -0.93
CA SER A 304 9.44 8.96 -0.93
C SER A 304 10.11 8.74 -2.29
N HIS A 305 9.57 7.86 -3.12
CA HIS A 305 10.21 7.41 -4.36
C HIS A 305 9.21 7.14 -5.48
N MET A 306 9.58 7.49 -6.71
CA MET A 306 8.87 7.07 -7.94
C MET A 306 9.51 5.84 -8.59
N ASP A 307 10.85 5.73 -8.59
CA ASP A 307 11.58 4.54 -9.07
C ASP A 307 12.02 3.64 -7.92
N PHE A 308 11.60 2.38 -7.98
CA PHE A 308 11.90 1.37 -6.98
C PHE A 308 13.03 0.40 -7.35
N LYS A 309 13.68 0.55 -8.51
CA LYS A 309 14.90 -0.23 -8.80
C LYS A 309 15.94 -0.02 -7.68
N GLY A 310 16.57 -1.11 -7.25
CA GLY A 310 17.52 -1.11 -6.14
C GLY A 310 16.89 -1.13 -4.75
N LYS A 311 15.56 -1.18 -4.63
CA LYS A 311 14.84 -1.14 -3.35
C LYS A 311 14.14 -2.46 -3.05
N ARG A 312 13.76 -2.60 -1.78
CA ARG A 312 12.99 -3.71 -1.26
C ARG A 312 11.68 -3.14 -0.70
N VAL A 313 10.56 -3.43 -1.36
CA VAL A 313 9.27 -2.77 -1.12
C VAL A 313 8.34 -3.73 -0.37
N PRO A 314 8.11 -3.53 0.94
CA PRO A 314 7.10 -4.28 1.67
C PRO A 314 5.69 -3.83 1.27
N ILE A 315 4.78 -4.79 1.14
CA ILE A 315 3.36 -4.55 0.87
C ILE A 315 2.60 -4.88 2.14
N PHE A 316 2.32 -3.85 2.92
CA PHE A 316 1.58 -3.95 4.16
C PHE A 316 0.93 -2.61 4.49
N VAL A 317 -0.39 -2.59 4.63
CA VAL A 317 -1.15 -1.42 5.06
C VAL A 317 -0.65 -1.02 6.45
N GLN A 318 -0.45 0.27 6.71
CA GLN A 318 -0.08 0.77 8.03
C GLN A 318 -0.14 2.30 8.09
N GLU A 319 -0.04 2.84 9.29
CA GLU A 319 0.25 4.26 9.50
C GLU A 319 1.48 4.69 8.68
N GLN A 320 1.36 5.78 7.91
CA GLN A 320 2.45 6.23 7.04
C GLN A 320 3.68 6.68 7.85
N GLY A 321 3.50 7.08 9.11
CA GLY A 321 4.54 7.58 10.01
C GLY A 321 4.82 9.08 9.90
N ILE A 322 5.43 9.64 10.95
CA ILE A 322 5.74 11.07 11.11
C ILE A 322 7.21 11.32 10.78
N GLY A 323 7.47 11.99 9.66
CA GLY A 323 8.79 12.33 9.15
C GLY A 323 9.35 11.30 8.15
N ARG A 324 9.02 10.01 8.31
CA ARG A 324 9.30 8.95 7.31
C ARG A 324 10.76 8.85 6.87
N GLY A 325 11.68 9.12 7.81
CA GLY A 325 13.13 9.15 7.60
C GLY A 325 13.73 10.55 7.64
N ASP A 326 12.92 11.62 7.55
CA ASP A 326 13.38 12.99 7.70
C ASP A 326 13.76 13.29 9.15
N GLN A 327 15.00 13.69 9.37
CA GLN A 327 15.55 14.00 10.69
C GLN A 327 15.53 15.51 10.97
N PRO A 328 15.41 15.94 12.24
CA PRO A 328 15.33 15.13 13.47
C PRO A 328 13.91 14.63 13.82
N ILE A 329 12.90 14.96 13.02
CA ILE A 329 11.50 14.71 13.38
C ILE A 329 11.16 13.22 13.50
N THR A 330 11.66 12.37 12.61
CA THR A 330 11.44 10.91 12.67
C THR A 330 11.99 10.33 13.97
N PHE A 331 13.19 10.76 14.38
CA PHE A 331 13.78 10.38 15.67
C PHE A 331 12.89 10.81 16.84
N ALA A 332 12.41 12.06 16.81
CA ALA A 332 11.58 12.62 17.87
C ALA A 332 10.23 11.89 17.99
N ALA A 333 9.60 11.57 16.86
CA ALA A 333 8.38 10.77 16.79
C ALA A 333 8.61 9.38 17.43
N ASN A 334 9.68 8.69 17.05
CA ASN A 334 10.02 7.36 17.60
C ASN A 334 10.35 7.39 19.10
N LEU A 335 10.88 8.51 19.61
CA LEU A 335 11.14 8.68 21.04
C LEU A 335 9.84 8.78 21.85
N VAL A 336 8.85 9.52 21.32
CA VAL A 336 7.55 9.74 21.95
C VAL A 336 6.65 8.51 21.83
N SER A 337 6.62 7.88 20.65
CA SER A 337 5.83 6.68 20.37
C SER A 337 6.64 5.73 19.50
N TYR A 338 6.87 4.51 19.99
CA TYR A 338 7.69 3.52 19.30
C TYR A 338 7.20 3.31 17.86
N ARG A 339 8.11 3.47 16.89
CA ARG A 339 7.87 3.34 15.43
C ARG A 339 6.92 4.35 14.80
N ALA A 340 6.41 5.34 15.54
CA ALA A 340 5.53 6.36 14.98
C ALA A 340 6.20 7.23 13.91
N GLY A 341 7.54 7.20 13.79
CA GLY A 341 8.25 7.92 12.72
C GLY A 341 8.11 7.30 11.32
N GLY A 342 7.74 6.01 11.22
CA GLY A 342 7.71 5.29 9.95
C GLY A 342 9.07 5.22 9.23
N ASP A 343 9.04 4.87 7.96
CA ASP A 343 10.18 4.92 7.05
C ASP A 343 9.73 5.27 5.62
N TRP A 344 10.66 5.26 4.66
CA TRP A 344 10.34 5.65 3.27
C TRP A 344 9.25 4.79 2.62
N SER A 345 9.04 3.56 3.11
CA SER A 345 8.12 2.57 2.54
C SER A 345 6.75 2.49 3.23
N THR A 346 6.58 3.11 4.39
CA THR A 346 5.32 3.07 5.14
C THR A 346 4.25 3.91 4.46
N THR A 347 3.05 3.36 4.29
CA THR A 347 1.92 3.99 3.58
C THR A 347 0.58 3.37 4.01
N TYR A 348 -0.48 4.18 3.96
CA TYR A 348 -1.86 3.75 4.18
C TYR A 348 -2.42 2.90 3.03
N ALA A 349 -1.88 3.07 1.81
CA ALA A 349 -2.46 2.50 0.60
C ALA A 349 -1.43 1.79 -0.30
N PRO A 350 -0.73 0.75 0.18
CA PRO A 350 0.15 -0.05 -0.66
C PRO A 350 -0.65 -0.88 -1.66
N SER A 351 -0.05 -1.18 -2.81
CA SER A 351 -0.64 -2.11 -3.80
C SER A 351 0.43 -3.05 -4.31
N PRO A 352 0.22 -4.37 -4.39
CA PRO A 352 1.19 -5.33 -4.92
C PRO A 352 1.26 -5.29 -6.46
N PHE A 353 1.23 -4.10 -7.06
CA PHE A 353 1.27 -3.85 -8.50
C PHE A 353 2.48 -3.00 -8.86
N TYR A 354 3.13 -3.34 -9.96
CA TYR A 354 4.09 -2.44 -10.60
C TYR A 354 4.00 -2.49 -12.13
N MET A 355 4.55 -1.46 -12.76
CA MET A 355 4.92 -1.45 -14.18
C MET A 355 6.36 -0.95 -14.34
N THR A 356 6.98 -1.23 -15.49
CA THR A 356 8.39 -0.87 -15.72
C THR A 356 8.60 0.00 -16.94
N SER A 357 9.75 0.67 -17.01
CA SER A 357 10.19 1.41 -18.21
C SER A 357 10.37 0.53 -19.45
N LYS A 358 10.33 -0.81 -19.30
CA LYS A 358 10.35 -1.79 -20.40
C LYS A 358 8.96 -2.28 -20.79
N MET A 359 7.91 -1.63 -20.28
CA MET A 359 6.50 -2.00 -20.49
C MET A 359 6.22 -3.45 -20.08
N ARG A 360 6.79 -3.87 -18.93
CA ARG A 360 6.43 -5.09 -18.20
C ARG A 360 5.59 -4.69 -17.00
N SER A 361 4.67 -5.55 -16.59
CA SER A 361 3.82 -5.29 -15.44
C SER A 361 3.34 -6.60 -14.81
N LEU A 362 3.22 -6.59 -13.48
CA LEU A 362 2.75 -7.71 -12.68
C LEU A 362 2.01 -7.18 -11.45
N TYR A 363 0.96 -7.89 -11.02
CA TYR A 363 0.43 -7.74 -9.67
C TYR A 363 0.07 -9.08 -9.00
N LEU A 364 -0.01 -9.07 -7.67
CA LEU A 364 -0.49 -10.21 -6.88
C LEU A 364 -1.97 -10.03 -6.50
N GLU A 365 -2.75 -11.10 -6.56
CA GLU A 365 -4.19 -11.06 -6.26
C GLU A 365 -4.50 -11.19 -4.75
N GLY A 366 -3.61 -11.84 -4.00
CA GLY A 366 -3.78 -12.11 -2.56
C GLY A 366 -3.48 -10.92 -1.66
N TYR A 367 -3.86 -11.06 -0.38
CA TYR A 367 -3.65 -10.06 0.69
C TYR A 367 -2.49 -10.41 1.62
N ASP A 368 -1.81 -11.52 1.38
CA ASP A 368 -0.68 -11.95 2.21
C ASP A 368 0.42 -10.89 2.23
N TYR A 369 1.09 -10.73 3.37
CA TYR A 369 2.28 -9.89 3.45
C TYR A 369 3.30 -10.34 2.40
N SER A 370 3.73 -9.39 1.58
CA SER A 370 4.68 -9.66 0.52
C SER A 370 5.77 -8.59 0.46
N VAL A 371 6.91 -8.97 -0.10
CA VAL A 371 8.02 -8.06 -0.32
C VAL A 371 8.59 -8.24 -1.72
N PHE A 372 8.62 -7.14 -2.47
CA PHE A 372 9.21 -7.06 -3.79
C PHE A 372 10.66 -6.59 -3.66
N ASP A 373 11.60 -7.48 -3.88
CA ASP A 373 13.03 -7.21 -3.79
C ASP A 373 13.64 -6.99 -5.19
N MET A 374 13.89 -5.71 -5.51
CA MET A 374 14.58 -5.27 -6.72
C MET A 374 16.00 -4.76 -6.43
N THR A 375 16.63 -5.20 -5.32
CA THR A 375 17.99 -4.77 -4.94
C THR A 375 19.08 -5.30 -5.87
N ARG A 376 18.80 -6.40 -6.59
CA ARG A 376 19.70 -6.97 -7.60
C ARG A 376 19.44 -6.34 -8.97
N HIS A 377 20.51 -6.07 -9.70
CA HIS A 377 20.41 -5.37 -10.98
C HIS A 377 19.80 -6.24 -12.09
N ASP A 378 20.00 -7.56 -12.05
CA ASP A 378 19.64 -8.50 -13.11
C ASP A 378 18.34 -9.30 -12.86
N ARG A 379 17.64 -9.03 -11.74
CA ARG A 379 16.51 -9.84 -11.30
C ARG A 379 15.61 -9.15 -10.27
N VAL A 380 14.43 -9.72 -10.10
CA VAL A 380 13.48 -9.42 -9.01
C VAL A 380 13.17 -10.71 -8.27
N GLN A 381 13.03 -10.62 -6.95
CA GLN A 381 12.45 -11.69 -6.13
C GLN A 381 11.25 -11.16 -5.36
N ILE A 382 10.10 -11.81 -5.51
CA ILE A 382 8.90 -11.52 -4.73
C ILE A 382 8.82 -12.59 -3.64
N GLN A 383 8.80 -12.17 -2.38
CA GLN A 383 8.65 -13.04 -1.22
C GLN A 383 7.23 -12.90 -0.68
N ILE A 384 6.50 -14.00 -0.52
CA ILE A 384 5.11 -14.02 -0.06
C ILE A 384 5.02 -14.85 1.21
N GLN A 385 4.36 -14.33 2.25
CA GLN A 385 4.07 -15.03 3.50
C GLN A 385 2.87 -15.99 3.35
N SER A 386 3.02 -16.99 2.48
CA SER A 386 2.01 -18.02 2.23
C SER A 386 2.68 -19.28 1.64
N ASN A 387 1.93 -20.38 1.54
CA ASN A 387 2.33 -21.60 0.82
C ASN A 387 1.94 -21.56 -0.68
N SER A 388 1.20 -20.53 -1.08
CA SER A 388 0.72 -20.33 -2.44
C SER A 388 0.67 -18.85 -2.79
N VAL A 389 0.63 -18.54 -4.07
CA VAL A 389 0.51 -17.17 -4.58
C VAL A 389 -0.23 -17.17 -5.90
N ARG A 390 -1.09 -16.18 -6.09
CA ARG A 390 -1.78 -15.88 -7.34
C ARG A 390 -1.47 -14.47 -7.78
N GLY A 391 -1.38 -14.26 -9.08
CA GLY A 391 -1.14 -12.94 -9.65
C GLY A 391 -1.35 -12.92 -11.15
N ARG A 392 -1.11 -11.77 -11.76
CA ARG A 392 -1.23 -11.58 -13.20
C ARG A 392 -0.04 -10.84 -13.77
N ILE A 393 0.30 -11.18 -15.01
CA ILE A 393 1.24 -10.44 -15.85
C ILE A 393 0.43 -9.73 -16.92
N LEU A 394 0.69 -8.44 -17.11
CA LEU A 394 -0.08 -7.58 -18.00
C LEU A 394 0.72 -7.29 -19.27
N ASN A 395 0.03 -7.34 -20.40
CA ASN A 395 0.49 -6.82 -21.67
C ASN A 395 0.02 -5.37 -21.84
N GLY A 396 0.85 -4.57 -22.52
CA GLY A 396 0.54 -3.19 -22.87
C GLY A 396 1.70 -2.52 -23.60
N ASN A 397 1.38 -1.58 -24.48
CA ASN A 397 2.32 -0.87 -25.34
C ASN A 397 2.74 0.48 -24.78
N SER A 398 1.98 1.00 -23.82
CA SER A 398 2.26 2.25 -23.12
C SER A 398 1.91 2.13 -21.63
N PRO A 399 2.45 3.00 -20.76
CA PRO A 399 2.08 3.00 -19.35
C PRO A 399 0.57 3.22 -19.15
N SER A 400 -0.04 4.10 -19.94
CA SER A 400 -1.48 4.39 -19.89
C SER A 400 -2.33 3.15 -20.21
N GLU A 401 -1.93 2.35 -21.20
CA GLU A 401 -2.62 1.10 -21.55
C GLU A 401 -2.46 0.04 -20.44
N ILE A 402 -1.30 -0.02 -19.77
CA ILE A 402 -1.10 -0.93 -18.63
C ILE A 402 -2.03 -0.53 -17.46
N ILE A 403 -2.18 0.77 -17.16
CA ILE A 403 -3.13 1.26 -16.15
C ILE A 403 -4.57 0.91 -16.56
N GLU A 404 -4.92 1.11 -17.82
CA GLU A 404 -6.25 0.78 -18.34
C GLU A 404 -6.55 -0.72 -18.17
N ASN A 405 -5.63 -1.60 -18.57
CA ASN A 405 -5.74 -3.04 -18.43
C ASN A 405 -5.77 -3.47 -16.94
N PHE A 406 -4.97 -2.86 -16.09
CA PHE A 406 -4.96 -3.15 -14.65
C PHE A 406 -6.31 -2.81 -14.00
N THR A 407 -6.78 -1.58 -14.20
CA THR A 407 -8.02 -1.07 -13.61
C THR A 407 -9.28 -1.68 -14.22
N GLU A 408 -9.23 -2.20 -15.46
CA GLU A 408 -10.32 -3.01 -16.02
C GLU A 408 -10.63 -4.22 -15.14
N THR A 409 -9.60 -4.80 -14.52
CA THR A 409 -9.75 -6.00 -13.68
C THR A 409 -10.04 -5.67 -12.22
N ILE A 410 -9.26 -4.78 -11.62
CA ILE A 410 -9.42 -4.47 -10.19
C ILE A 410 -10.66 -3.59 -9.93
N GLY A 411 -11.16 -2.91 -10.96
CA GLY A 411 -12.25 -1.94 -10.88
C GLY A 411 -11.76 -0.49 -11.02
N ARG A 412 -12.69 0.39 -11.41
CA ARG A 412 -12.46 1.82 -11.61
C ARG A 412 -13.38 2.63 -10.70
N PRO A 413 -12.97 3.83 -10.29
CA PRO A 413 -13.83 4.70 -9.49
C PRO A 413 -15.02 5.18 -10.33
N PRO A 414 -16.16 5.53 -9.71
CA PRO A 414 -17.29 6.12 -10.43
C PRO A 414 -16.93 7.55 -10.84
N GLU A 415 -17.72 8.16 -11.74
CA GLU A 415 -17.63 9.61 -11.92
C GLU A 415 -17.95 10.32 -10.60
N LEU A 416 -17.11 11.29 -10.21
CA LEU A 416 -17.35 12.11 -9.03
C LEU A 416 -18.56 13.03 -9.24
N PRO A 417 -19.36 13.31 -8.18
CA PRO A 417 -20.38 14.34 -8.25
C PRO A 417 -19.82 15.67 -8.72
N LYS A 418 -20.57 16.40 -9.55
CA LYS A 418 -20.09 17.67 -10.10
C LYS A 418 -19.78 18.70 -9.02
N TRP A 419 -20.61 18.75 -7.98
CA TRP A 419 -20.45 19.72 -6.91
C TRP A 419 -19.07 19.60 -6.21
N ILE A 420 -18.59 18.39 -5.89
CA ILE A 420 -17.34 18.19 -5.12
C ILE A 420 -16.11 18.70 -5.88
N ILE A 421 -16.14 18.61 -7.21
CA ILE A 421 -15.06 19.07 -8.09
C ILE A 421 -15.27 20.50 -8.62
N SER A 422 -16.35 21.18 -8.24
CA SER A 422 -16.74 22.48 -8.80
C SER A 422 -16.18 23.70 -8.08
N GLY A 423 -15.67 23.56 -6.85
CA GLY A 423 -15.23 24.66 -6.00
C GLY A 423 -14.38 24.16 -4.83
N ALA A 424 -14.06 25.07 -3.91
CA ALA A 424 -13.31 24.76 -2.70
C ALA A 424 -14.17 23.98 -1.70
N VAL A 425 -13.56 22.95 -1.10
CA VAL A 425 -14.10 22.24 0.07
C VAL A 425 -13.41 22.82 1.30
N VAL A 426 -14.15 23.63 2.06
CA VAL A 426 -13.64 24.32 3.24
C VAL A 426 -13.69 23.37 4.43
N GLY A 427 -12.57 22.70 4.69
CA GLY A 427 -12.36 21.94 5.90
C GLY A 427 -12.03 22.85 7.07
N MET A 428 -12.91 22.88 8.07
CA MET A 428 -12.76 23.69 9.27
C MET A 428 -13.46 23.07 10.48
N GLN A 429 -13.20 23.64 11.65
CA GLN A 429 -13.83 23.27 12.91
C GLN A 429 -14.35 24.50 13.65
N GLY A 430 -15.09 24.30 14.73
CA GLY A 430 -15.46 25.36 15.67
C GLY A 430 -16.95 25.65 15.82
N GLY A 431 -17.82 24.80 15.27
CA GLY A 431 -19.27 24.92 15.45
C GLY A 431 -19.97 25.93 14.52
N THR A 432 -21.28 26.07 14.69
CA THR A 432 -22.17 26.84 13.80
C THR A 432 -21.70 28.28 13.55
N GLU A 433 -21.36 29.03 14.61
CA GLU A 433 -20.99 30.45 14.48
C GLU A 433 -19.66 30.64 13.72
N ALA A 434 -18.70 29.74 13.91
CA ALA A 434 -17.45 29.79 13.20
C ALA A 434 -17.67 29.60 11.69
N VAL A 435 -18.51 28.63 11.31
CA VAL A 435 -18.88 28.37 9.91
C VAL A 435 -19.55 29.60 9.28
N ARG A 436 -20.54 30.20 9.96
CA ARG A 436 -21.25 31.39 9.46
C ARG A 436 -20.30 32.57 9.24
N ARG A 437 -19.41 32.84 10.21
CA ARG A 437 -18.41 33.91 10.09
C ARG A 437 -17.47 33.69 8.90
N VAL A 438 -16.91 32.48 8.76
CA VAL A 438 -15.99 32.17 7.66
C VAL A 438 -16.73 32.21 6.31
N TRP A 439 -17.99 31.79 6.26
CA TRP A 439 -18.80 31.90 5.06
C TRP A 439 -18.99 33.37 4.61
N ASP A 440 -19.27 34.28 5.54
CA ASP A 440 -19.41 35.71 5.22
C ASP A 440 -18.11 36.29 4.62
N GLU A 441 -16.95 35.95 5.21
CA GLU A 441 -15.63 36.36 4.68
C GLU A 441 -15.36 35.80 3.27
N LEU A 442 -15.71 34.55 3.02
CA LEU A 442 -15.54 33.89 1.72
C LEU A 442 -16.46 34.48 0.65
N LYS A 443 -17.69 34.82 1.03
CA LYS A 443 -18.66 35.47 0.16
C LYS A 443 -18.16 36.85 -0.29
N ASP A 444 -17.60 37.63 0.62
CA ASP A 444 -17.04 38.95 0.32
C ASP A 444 -15.87 38.87 -0.70
N HIS A 445 -15.06 37.81 -0.62
CA HIS A 445 -13.96 37.55 -1.57
C HIS A 445 -14.41 36.86 -2.87
N LYS A 446 -15.72 36.56 -3.00
CA LYS A 446 -16.32 35.82 -4.11
C LYS A 446 -15.61 34.49 -4.36
N VAL A 447 -15.33 33.75 -3.28
CA VAL A 447 -14.67 32.45 -3.37
C VAL A 447 -15.65 31.43 -3.97
N PRO A 448 -15.27 30.67 -5.02
CA PRO A 448 -16.03 29.51 -5.45
C PRO A 448 -15.96 28.42 -4.39
N VAL A 449 -16.97 28.30 -3.54
CA VAL A 449 -17.09 27.27 -2.50
C VAL A 449 -18.11 26.22 -2.95
N SER A 450 -17.77 24.94 -2.82
CA SER A 450 -18.69 23.83 -3.09
C SER A 450 -19.22 23.17 -1.83
N ALA A 451 -18.41 23.13 -0.76
CA ALA A 451 -18.82 22.50 0.48
C ALA A 451 -18.06 23.04 1.70
N PHE A 452 -18.68 22.89 2.87
CA PHE A 452 -17.98 22.89 4.16
C PHE A 452 -17.81 21.45 4.64
N TRP A 453 -16.59 21.09 5.01
CA TRP A 453 -16.28 19.81 5.65
C TRP A 453 -15.99 20.05 7.13
N LEU A 454 -16.81 19.45 7.99
CA LEU A 454 -16.89 19.74 9.42
C LEU A 454 -16.62 18.46 10.21
N GLN A 455 -15.34 18.13 10.42
CA GLN A 455 -14.97 16.87 11.08
C GLN A 455 -15.40 16.82 12.56
N ASP A 456 -15.49 17.97 13.23
CA ASP A 456 -15.92 18.10 14.62
C ASP A 456 -17.43 18.19 14.78
N TRP A 457 -18.21 17.81 13.76
CA TRP A 457 -19.66 17.68 13.84
C TRP A 457 -20.12 16.78 14.99
N VAL A 458 -19.30 15.77 15.34
CA VAL A 458 -19.48 14.86 16.49
C VAL A 458 -19.16 15.47 17.86
N GLY A 459 -18.63 16.70 17.88
CA GLY A 459 -18.10 17.34 19.07
C GLY A 459 -16.63 16.98 19.33
N GLN A 460 -16.09 17.55 20.42
CA GLN A 460 -14.70 17.38 20.82
C GLN A 460 -14.56 17.12 22.32
N ARG A 461 -13.45 16.51 22.72
CA ARG A 461 -12.99 16.38 24.11
C ARG A 461 -11.54 16.79 24.25
N GLU A 462 -11.22 17.41 25.38
CA GLU A 462 -9.84 17.74 25.72
C GLU A 462 -9.12 16.51 26.27
N THR A 463 -7.91 16.28 25.77
CA THR A 463 -7.04 15.16 26.18
C THR A 463 -5.62 15.67 26.42
N MET A 464 -4.74 14.85 27.00
CA MET A 464 -3.34 15.23 27.28
C MET A 464 -2.54 15.64 26.03
N ILE A 465 -2.99 15.26 24.83
CA ILE A 465 -2.33 15.58 23.55
C ILE A 465 -3.03 16.71 22.76
N GLY A 466 -4.16 17.21 23.27
CA GLY A 466 -4.99 18.25 22.67
C GLY A 466 -6.45 17.83 22.48
N SER A 467 -7.21 18.67 21.78
CA SER A 467 -8.60 18.40 21.43
C SER A 467 -8.71 17.22 20.45
N GLN A 468 -9.60 16.28 20.74
CA GLN A 468 -9.86 15.07 19.94
C GLN A 468 -11.36 14.94 19.66
N LEU A 469 -11.71 14.33 18.53
CA LEU A 469 -13.10 14.09 18.15
C LEU A 469 -13.74 13.01 19.03
N TRP A 470 -15.05 13.14 19.29
CA TRP A 470 -15.83 12.03 19.83
C TRP A 470 -16.11 11.01 18.74
N TRP A 471 -15.58 9.80 18.84
CA TRP A 471 -15.82 8.73 17.86
C TRP A 471 -17.16 8.02 18.15
N ASN A 472 -18.23 8.79 17.97
CA ASN A 472 -19.62 8.42 18.04
C ASN A 472 -20.36 9.26 16.99
N TRP A 473 -20.74 8.63 15.89
CA TRP A 473 -21.12 9.28 14.63
C TRP A 473 -22.53 9.88 14.64
N GLU A 474 -22.74 10.85 15.52
CA GLU A 474 -23.96 11.66 15.63
C GLU A 474 -23.58 13.14 15.82
N VAL A 475 -24.48 14.05 15.45
CA VAL A 475 -24.23 15.49 15.62
C VAL A 475 -24.18 15.88 17.12
N ASP A 476 -23.18 16.67 17.50
CA ASP A 476 -23.14 17.40 18.77
C ASP A 476 -23.95 18.70 18.64
N THR A 477 -25.17 18.67 19.14
CA THR A 477 -26.13 19.79 19.05
C THR A 477 -25.77 20.99 19.93
N THR A 478 -24.84 20.85 20.88
CA THR A 478 -24.31 22.01 21.63
C THR A 478 -23.30 22.76 20.79
N ARG A 479 -22.41 22.04 20.13
CA ARG A 479 -21.39 22.63 19.25
C ARG A 479 -21.99 23.15 17.94
N TYR A 480 -22.89 22.37 17.35
CA TYR A 480 -23.61 22.69 16.12
C TYR A 480 -25.08 22.96 16.40
N HIS A 481 -25.34 23.94 17.26
CA HIS A 481 -26.69 24.40 17.52
C HIS A 481 -27.37 24.86 16.22
N GLY A 482 -28.62 24.45 16.01
CA GLY A 482 -29.32 24.71 14.76
C GLY A 482 -28.72 23.98 13.54
N TRP A 483 -28.11 22.80 13.72
CA TRP A 483 -27.48 22.00 12.65
C TRP A 483 -28.30 21.94 11.35
N GLN A 484 -29.58 21.60 11.46
CA GLN A 484 -30.51 21.54 10.32
C GLN A 484 -30.69 22.89 9.62
N GLN A 485 -30.76 23.97 10.40
CA GLN A 485 -30.83 25.32 9.84
C GLN A 485 -29.53 25.71 9.15
N LEU A 486 -28.37 25.34 9.71
CA LEU A 486 -27.07 25.58 9.08
C LEU A 486 -26.96 24.87 7.72
N ILE A 487 -27.35 23.59 7.66
CA ILE A 487 -27.36 22.81 6.40
C ILE A 487 -28.29 23.47 5.38
N ASN A 488 -29.51 23.82 5.76
CA ASN A 488 -30.49 24.44 4.87
C ASN A 488 -30.02 25.83 4.37
N ASP A 489 -29.43 26.65 5.23
CA ASP A 489 -28.91 27.97 4.88
C ASP A 489 -27.76 27.89 3.86
N LEU A 490 -26.85 26.92 4.04
CA LEU A 490 -25.76 26.65 3.10
C LEU A 490 -26.28 26.04 1.79
N GLY A 491 -27.21 25.08 1.89
CA GLY A 491 -27.86 24.45 0.74
C GLY A 491 -28.60 25.45 -0.15
N ALA A 492 -29.26 26.46 0.43
CA ALA A 492 -29.89 27.56 -0.31
C ALA A 492 -28.89 28.44 -1.08
N LYS A 493 -27.58 28.25 -0.88
CA LYS A 493 -26.48 28.89 -1.62
C LYS A 493 -25.72 27.89 -2.51
N ASN A 494 -26.25 26.67 -2.70
CA ASN A 494 -25.60 25.55 -3.38
C ASN A 494 -24.27 25.15 -2.75
N ILE A 495 -24.19 25.21 -1.41
CA ILE A 495 -23.03 24.78 -0.64
C ILE A 495 -23.42 23.56 0.18
N ASN A 496 -22.73 22.47 -0.07
CA ASN A 496 -22.98 21.21 0.62
C ASN A 496 -22.29 21.16 1.97
N VAL A 497 -22.81 20.32 2.87
CA VAL A 497 -22.16 20.00 4.14
C VAL A 497 -21.62 18.58 4.07
N MET A 498 -20.37 18.42 4.52
CA MET A 498 -19.68 17.15 4.65
C MET A 498 -19.24 16.93 6.09
N THR A 499 -19.16 15.66 6.50
CA THR A 499 -18.85 15.26 7.88
C THR A 499 -17.68 14.25 7.93
N TYR A 500 -17.57 13.49 9.02
CA TYR A 500 -16.48 12.57 9.29
C TYR A 500 -17.00 11.31 10.00
N CYS A 501 -16.52 10.14 9.59
CA CYS A 501 -16.68 8.88 10.32
C CYS A 501 -15.50 7.95 10.07
N ASN A 502 -15.35 6.92 10.91
CA ASN A 502 -14.35 5.88 10.76
C ASN A 502 -14.87 4.55 11.36
N PRO A 503 -14.21 3.40 11.15
CA PRO A 503 -14.69 2.10 11.60
C PRO A 503 -14.37 1.79 13.08
N CYS A 504 -13.94 2.79 13.85
CA CYS A 504 -13.64 2.69 15.27
C CYS A 504 -14.69 3.44 16.11
N LEU A 505 -14.98 2.93 17.30
CA LEU A 505 -15.95 3.50 18.23
C LEU A 505 -15.29 3.71 19.59
N ALA A 506 -15.45 4.91 20.15
CA ALA A 506 -14.99 5.18 21.50
C ALA A 506 -16.11 4.88 22.51
N PRO A 507 -15.78 4.40 23.73
CA PRO A 507 -16.70 4.50 24.85
C PRO A 507 -17.10 5.97 25.08
N THR A 508 -18.40 6.23 25.17
CA THR A 508 -18.96 7.59 25.15
C THR A 508 -19.88 7.91 26.33
N ASP A 509 -19.78 7.18 27.43
CA ASP A 509 -20.61 7.42 28.63
C ASP A 509 -20.46 8.85 29.19
N GLU A 510 -19.32 9.50 28.92
CA GLU A 510 -19.01 10.87 29.34
C GLU A 510 -19.36 11.93 28.27
N LYS A 511 -19.83 11.52 27.08
CA LYS A 511 -20.15 12.45 25.99
C LYS A 511 -21.42 13.23 26.32
N PRO A 512 -21.39 14.57 26.38
CA PRO A 512 -22.58 15.36 26.61
C PRO A 512 -23.53 15.26 25.41
N ASN A 513 -24.85 15.32 25.69
CA ASN A 513 -25.91 15.32 24.69
C ASN A 513 -25.87 14.13 23.71
N GLN A 514 -25.35 12.98 24.14
CA GLN A 514 -25.39 11.77 23.33
C GLN A 514 -26.84 11.27 23.20
N ARG A 515 -27.26 10.90 21.99
CA ARG A 515 -28.55 10.22 21.78
C ARG A 515 -28.36 8.72 21.69
N ARG A 516 -27.27 8.29 21.06
CA ARG A 516 -26.90 6.88 20.88
C ARG A 516 -25.52 6.58 21.44
N ASN A 517 -25.34 5.39 21.96
CA ASN A 517 -24.03 4.87 22.37
C ASN A 517 -23.63 3.79 21.37
N LEU A 518 -23.00 4.19 20.26
CA LEU A 518 -22.69 3.28 19.17
C LEU A 518 -21.73 2.17 19.61
N PHE A 519 -20.80 2.46 20.52
CA PHE A 519 -19.89 1.45 21.08
C PHE A 519 -20.66 0.36 21.84
N GLU A 520 -21.57 0.74 22.75
CA GLU A 520 -22.36 -0.23 23.51
C GLU A 520 -23.38 -0.97 22.64
N GLU A 521 -23.92 -0.34 21.59
CA GLU A 521 -24.75 -1.01 20.59
C GLU A 521 -23.95 -2.08 19.83
N ALA A 522 -22.78 -1.71 19.30
CA ALA A 522 -21.91 -2.63 18.57
C ALA A 522 -21.44 -3.80 19.46
N LYS A 523 -21.16 -3.53 20.74
CA LYS A 523 -20.82 -4.55 21.74
C LYS A 523 -21.98 -5.52 21.99
N LYS A 524 -23.22 -5.03 22.11
CA LYS A 524 -24.42 -5.88 22.30
C LYS A 524 -24.74 -6.73 21.07
N LEU A 525 -24.45 -6.23 19.89
CA LEU A 525 -24.61 -6.94 18.62
C LEU A 525 -23.46 -7.90 18.32
N ASP A 526 -22.41 -7.90 19.14
CA ASP A 526 -21.22 -8.75 18.97
C ASP A 526 -20.45 -8.50 17.66
N ILE A 527 -20.50 -7.25 17.16
CA ILE A 527 -19.89 -6.83 15.88
C ILE A 527 -18.57 -6.07 16.04
N LEU A 528 -17.95 -6.15 17.21
CA LEU A 528 -16.61 -5.61 17.45
C LEU A 528 -15.56 -6.69 17.21
N VAL A 529 -14.40 -6.28 16.69
CA VAL A 529 -13.21 -7.15 16.59
C VAL A 529 -12.89 -7.72 17.98
N LYS A 530 -12.53 -9.00 18.06
CA LYS A 530 -12.25 -9.68 19.32
C LYS A 530 -10.77 -9.96 19.51
N ASP A 531 -10.35 -10.07 20.76
CA ASP A 531 -9.04 -10.61 21.11
C ASP A 531 -9.07 -12.14 21.17
N LYS A 532 -7.92 -12.75 21.46
CA LYS A 532 -7.76 -14.21 21.61
C LYS A 532 -8.57 -14.84 22.76
N TYR A 533 -9.14 -14.03 23.66
CA TYR A 533 -9.98 -14.48 24.76
C TYR A 533 -11.48 -14.37 24.42
N GLY A 534 -11.82 -13.80 23.26
CA GLY A 534 -13.18 -13.59 22.80
C GLY A 534 -13.83 -12.30 23.31
N GLU A 535 -13.07 -11.43 23.98
CA GLU A 535 -13.55 -10.13 24.45
C GLU A 535 -13.35 -9.05 23.37
N PRO A 536 -14.12 -7.94 23.39
CA PRO A 536 -13.90 -6.82 22.48
C PRO A 536 -12.45 -6.34 22.55
N TYR A 537 -11.79 -6.31 21.39
CA TYR A 537 -10.43 -5.85 21.26
C TYR A 537 -10.41 -4.31 21.39
N MET A 538 -9.86 -3.83 22.51
CA MET A 538 -9.66 -2.40 22.75
C MET A 538 -8.30 -1.96 22.21
N VAL A 539 -8.31 -1.26 21.06
CA VAL A 539 -7.10 -0.75 20.40
C VAL A 539 -6.64 0.55 21.06
N PRO A 540 -5.40 0.62 21.56
CA PRO A 540 -4.88 1.87 22.12
C PRO A 540 -4.66 2.92 21.04
N ASN A 541 -5.50 3.95 21.02
CA ASN A 541 -5.25 5.17 20.25
C ASN A 541 -4.46 6.18 21.11
N THR A 542 -3.97 7.25 20.51
CA THR A 542 -3.03 8.20 21.12
C THR A 542 -3.54 8.81 22.43
N ALA A 543 -4.86 8.98 22.58
CA ALA A 543 -5.48 9.58 23.76
C ALA A 543 -6.46 8.67 24.53
N PHE A 544 -7.02 7.64 23.91
CA PHE A 544 -8.06 6.78 24.48
C PHE A 544 -8.09 5.43 23.75
N ASP A 545 -8.69 4.41 24.35
CA ASP A 545 -8.87 3.11 23.71
C ASP A 545 -10.18 3.08 22.92
N VAL A 546 -10.21 2.32 21.83
CA VAL A 546 -11.35 2.23 20.91
C VAL A 546 -11.67 0.78 20.57
N GLY A 547 -12.95 0.46 20.38
CA GLY A 547 -13.35 -0.78 19.73
C GLY A 547 -13.33 -0.59 18.22
N MET A 548 -12.78 -1.55 17.48
CA MET A 548 -12.89 -1.58 16.01
C MET A 548 -14.06 -2.45 15.59
N LEU A 549 -14.78 -2.05 14.55
CA LEU A 549 -15.85 -2.87 13.97
C LEU A 549 -15.25 -4.08 13.24
N ASP A 550 -15.83 -5.25 13.45
CA ASP A 550 -15.54 -6.43 12.65
C ASP A 550 -16.31 -6.34 11.33
N LEU A 551 -15.65 -5.84 10.29
CA LEU A 551 -16.24 -5.67 8.97
C LEU A 551 -16.52 -7.00 8.25
N THR A 552 -16.09 -8.14 8.82
CA THR A 552 -16.37 -9.47 8.29
C THR A 552 -17.64 -10.08 8.87
N HIS A 553 -18.17 -9.52 9.95
CA HIS A 553 -19.43 -9.94 10.53
C HIS A 553 -20.61 -9.50 9.62
N PRO A 554 -21.56 -10.39 9.31
CA PRO A 554 -22.63 -10.11 8.33
C PRO A 554 -23.53 -8.91 8.70
N ASP A 555 -23.72 -8.66 10.00
CA ASP A 555 -24.59 -7.57 10.47
C ASP A 555 -23.90 -6.20 10.51
N THR A 556 -22.56 -6.14 10.49
CA THR A 556 -21.81 -4.88 10.64
C THR A 556 -22.13 -3.90 9.52
N ALA A 557 -22.17 -4.39 8.28
CA ALA A 557 -22.43 -3.55 7.11
C ALA A 557 -23.83 -2.92 7.20
N ALA A 558 -24.86 -3.71 7.50
CA ALA A 558 -26.23 -3.21 7.61
C ALA A 558 -26.39 -2.21 8.76
N TRP A 559 -25.79 -2.49 9.92
CA TRP A 559 -25.81 -1.58 11.07
C TRP A 559 -25.10 -0.27 10.77
N PHE A 560 -23.91 -0.29 10.16
CA PHE A 560 -23.18 0.93 9.85
C PHE A 560 -23.84 1.75 8.74
N LYS A 561 -24.47 1.08 7.75
CA LYS A 561 -25.28 1.76 6.73
C LYS A 561 -26.45 2.54 7.34
N GLN A 562 -27.02 2.10 8.46
CA GLN A 562 -28.04 2.89 9.18
C GLN A 562 -27.46 4.16 9.81
N VAL A 563 -26.24 4.11 10.36
CA VAL A 563 -25.53 5.29 10.85
C VAL A 563 -25.29 6.29 9.70
N LEU A 564 -24.84 5.81 8.53
CA LEU A 564 -24.69 6.64 7.34
C LEU A 564 -26.03 7.20 6.84
N GLN A 565 -27.10 6.42 6.90
CA GLN A 565 -28.44 6.88 6.55
C GLN A 565 -28.88 8.05 7.44
N GLU A 566 -28.66 7.98 8.75
CA GLU A 566 -28.97 9.09 9.67
C GLU A 566 -28.18 10.37 9.33
N MET A 567 -26.90 10.24 8.96
CA MET A 567 -26.10 11.38 8.49
C MET A 567 -26.70 12.03 7.24
N VAL A 568 -27.14 11.21 6.28
CA VAL A 568 -27.71 11.72 5.02
C VAL A 568 -29.13 12.24 5.20
N ASP A 569 -29.92 11.66 6.09
CA ASP A 569 -31.24 12.16 6.48
C ASP A 569 -31.13 13.54 7.13
N ASP A 570 -29.99 13.83 7.78
CA ASP A 570 -29.68 15.16 8.27
C ASP A 570 -29.41 16.19 7.14
N GLY A 571 -29.21 15.75 5.91
CA GLY A 571 -28.91 16.59 4.74
C GLY A 571 -27.43 16.65 4.36
N VAL A 572 -26.58 15.86 5.00
CA VAL A 572 -25.16 15.72 4.65
C VAL A 572 -25.01 15.11 3.26
N LYS A 573 -24.07 15.62 2.46
CA LYS A 573 -23.80 15.14 1.08
C LYS A 573 -22.48 14.41 0.92
N GLY A 574 -21.65 14.36 1.95
CA GLY A 574 -20.45 13.56 1.92
C GLY A 574 -19.69 13.50 3.22
N TRP A 575 -18.65 12.68 3.29
CA TRP A 575 -17.87 12.52 4.51
C TRP A 575 -16.44 12.05 4.24
N MET A 576 -15.55 12.33 5.18
CA MET A 576 -14.31 11.58 5.29
C MET A 576 -14.64 10.22 5.91
N ALA A 577 -14.33 9.13 5.20
CA ALA A 577 -14.38 7.76 5.69
C ALA A 577 -12.95 7.35 6.06
N ASP A 578 -12.53 7.73 7.26
CA ASP A 578 -11.15 7.68 7.72
C ASP A 578 -10.73 6.29 8.21
N PHE A 579 -9.43 6.11 8.47
CA PHE A 579 -8.78 4.88 8.92
C PHE A 579 -8.96 3.69 7.94
N GLY A 580 -8.67 2.49 8.45
CA GLY A 580 -8.65 1.21 7.72
C GLY A 580 -7.36 0.45 7.94
N GLU A 581 -6.29 1.15 8.33
CA GLU A 581 -4.93 0.64 8.48
C GLU A 581 -4.58 0.03 9.85
N GLY A 582 -5.55 0.05 10.78
CA GLY A 582 -5.29 -0.23 12.19
C GLY A 582 -5.63 -1.64 12.67
N LEU A 583 -6.11 -2.55 11.81
CA LEU A 583 -6.60 -3.86 12.26
C LEU A 583 -5.49 -4.64 12.98
N PRO A 584 -5.66 -5.08 14.24
CA PRO A 584 -4.61 -5.83 14.92
C PRO A 584 -4.30 -7.16 14.26
N VAL A 585 -3.02 -7.55 14.21
CA VAL A 585 -2.59 -8.81 13.58
C VAL A 585 -2.74 -10.04 14.49
N ASP A 586 -3.17 -9.85 15.74
CA ASP A 586 -3.67 -10.91 16.64
C ASP A 586 -5.18 -10.81 16.91
N ALA A 587 -5.93 -10.11 16.05
CA ALA A 587 -7.37 -10.08 16.11
C ALA A 587 -7.98 -11.47 15.83
N THR A 588 -9.14 -11.72 16.44
CA THR A 588 -10.05 -12.80 16.07
C THR A 588 -11.26 -12.18 15.38
N LEU A 589 -11.51 -12.57 14.13
CA LEU A 589 -12.60 -12.07 13.29
C LEU A 589 -13.68 -13.13 13.14
N TYR A 590 -14.92 -12.69 12.91
CA TYR A 590 -16.07 -13.55 12.64
C TYR A 590 -15.84 -14.49 11.45
N SER A 591 -15.17 -14.01 10.39
CA SER A 591 -14.86 -14.83 9.22
C SER A 591 -13.90 -15.99 9.48
N GLY A 592 -13.12 -15.95 10.57
CA GLY A 592 -12.02 -16.87 10.82
C GLY A 592 -10.84 -16.72 9.85
N GLU A 593 -10.79 -15.64 9.07
CA GLU A 593 -9.65 -15.33 8.18
C GLU A 593 -8.34 -15.15 8.99
N ASP A 594 -7.21 -15.44 8.34
CA ASP A 594 -5.90 -15.11 8.92
C ASP A 594 -5.81 -13.58 9.14
N PRO A 595 -5.47 -13.12 10.37
CA PRO A 595 -5.54 -11.70 10.71
C PRO A 595 -4.51 -10.84 9.95
N ILE A 596 -3.40 -11.40 9.48
CA ILE A 596 -2.41 -10.64 8.67
C ILE A 596 -2.96 -10.39 7.27
N SER A 597 -3.60 -11.39 6.66
CA SER A 597 -4.24 -11.20 5.35
C SER A 597 -5.51 -10.35 5.46
N ALA A 598 -6.30 -10.52 6.53
CA ALA A 598 -7.46 -9.67 6.80
C ALA A 598 -7.06 -8.21 7.04
N HIS A 599 -5.88 -7.95 7.64
CA HIS A 599 -5.37 -6.60 7.85
C HIS A 599 -5.24 -5.81 6.54
N ASN A 600 -4.57 -6.38 5.54
CA ASN A 600 -4.44 -5.73 4.22
C ASN A 600 -5.78 -5.57 3.50
N ARG A 601 -6.75 -6.45 3.77
CA ARG A 601 -8.08 -6.41 3.16
C ARG A 601 -9.03 -5.41 3.84
N TYR A 602 -8.80 -5.08 5.11
CA TYR A 602 -9.70 -4.27 5.92
C TYR A 602 -10.07 -2.91 5.30
N PRO A 603 -9.14 -2.12 4.72
CA PRO A 603 -9.49 -0.87 4.04
C PRO A 603 -10.47 -1.04 2.88
N GLU A 604 -10.42 -2.17 2.17
CA GLU A 604 -11.32 -2.45 1.04
C GLU A 604 -12.72 -2.81 1.51
N LEU A 605 -12.86 -3.57 2.60
CA LEU A 605 -14.16 -3.84 3.23
C LEU A 605 -14.81 -2.55 3.73
N TRP A 606 -14.00 -1.67 4.32
CA TRP A 606 -14.46 -0.36 4.78
C TRP A 606 -14.95 0.51 3.61
N ALA A 607 -14.18 0.55 2.51
CA ALA A 607 -14.57 1.25 1.29
C ALA A 607 -15.84 0.66 0.67
N GLN A 608 -15.97 -0.67 0.68
CA GLN A 608 -17.11 -1.39 0.12
C GLN A 608 -18.41 -1.00 0.83
N ILE A 609 -18.44 -0.98 2.16
CA ILE A 609 -19.65 -0.61 2.93
C ILE A 609 -20.11 0.81 2.57
N ASN A 610 -19.18 1.77 2.53
CA ASN A 610 -19.47 3.16 2.15
C ASN A 610 -19.97 3.26 0.70
N ARG A 611 -19.37 2.49 -0.22
CA ARG A 611 -19.76 2.49 -1.64
C ARG A 611 -21.14 1.92 -1.87
N GLU A 612 -21.42 0.75 -1.29
CA GLU A 612 -22.72 0.11 -1.39
C GLU A 612 -23.82 1.01 -0.82
N PHE A 613 -23.57 1.69 0.31
CA PHE A 613 -24.50 2.68 0.85
C PHE A 613 -24.85 3.77 -0.18
N VAL A 614 -23.84 4.38 -0.81
CA VAL A 614 -24.05 5.42 -1.82
C VAL A 614 -24.86 4.91 -3.01
N GLU A 615 -24.57 3.68 -3.47
CA GLU A 615 -25.28 3.05 -4.59
C GLU A 615 -26.72 2.67 -4.25
N GLU A 616 -26.96 2.13 -3.06
CA GLU A 616 -28.29 1.81 -2.52
C GLU A 616 -29.12 3.08 -2.35
N TRP A 617 -28.55 4.12 -1.72
CA TRP A 617 -29.18 5.42 -1.54
C TRP A 617 -29.58 6.05 -2.89
N LYS A 618 -28.68 5.99 -3.88
CA LYS A 618 -28.95 6.50 -5.23
C LYS A 618 -30.09 5.73 -5.88
N SER A 619 -30.07 4.39 -5.77
CA SER A 619 -31.09 3.51 -6.36
C SER A 619 -32.47 3.72 -5.72
N GLY A 620 -32.53 3.98 -4.41
CA GLY A 620 -33.78 4.28 -3.69
C GLY A 620 -34.43 5.61 -4.08
N ARG A 621 -33.69 6.52 -4.74
CA ARG A 621 -34.20 7.78 -5.30
C ARG A 621 -34.62 7.66 -6.78
N ALA A 622 -34.18 6.62 -7.49
CA ALA A 622 -34.53 6.44 -8.90
C ALA A 622 -36.06 6.36 -9.08
N GLY A 623 -36.63 7.32 -9.82
CA GLY A 623 -38.08 7.42 -10.07
C GLY A 623 -38.83 8.45 -9.20
N LYS A 624 -38.18 9.11 -8.24
CA LYS A 624 -38.73 10.25 -7.48
C LYS A 624 -38.11 11.55 -8.01
N GLU A 625 -38.78 12.16 -9.00
CA GLU A 625 -38.37 13.40 -9.68
C GLU A 625 -36.97 13.32 -10.36
N ARG A 626 -36.65 14.29 -11.23
CA ARG A 626 -35.47 14.22 -12.11
C ARG A 626 -34.20 14.02 -11.27
N GLU A 627 -33.37 13.04 -11.63
CA GLU A 627 -32.02 12.90 -11.07
C GLU A 627 -31.30 14.25 -11.17
N ASP A 628 -31.12 14.93 -10.04
CA ASP A 628 -30.30 16.13 -9.97
C ASP A 628 -28.85 15.69 -9.67
N PRO A 629 -27.91 15.87 -10.61
CA PRO A 629 -26.49 15.58 -10.37
C PRO A 629 -25.90 16.36 -9.18
N GLU A 630 -26.57 17.42 -8.72
CA GLU A 630 -26.20 18.20 -7.54
C GLU A 630 -26.57 17.51 -6.21
N GLU A 631 -27.40 16.45 -6.23
CA GLU A 631 -27.80 15.73 -5.00
C GLU A 631 -26.92 14.54 -4.62
N ALA A 632 -25.98 14.11 -5.48
CA ALA A 632 -25.21 12.88 -5.31
C ALA A 632 -24.26 12.90 -4.11
N LEU A 633 -24.09 11.75 -3.45
CA LEU A 633 -23.20 11.58 -2.29
C LEU A 633 -21.76 11.32 -2.72
N VAL A 634 -20.78 11.67 -1.87
CA VAL A 634 -19.36 11.33 -2.03
C VAL A 634 -18.70 11.08 -0.69
N PHE A 635 -17.79 10.11 -0.62
CA PHE A 635 -16.89 9.96 0.51
C PHE A 635 -15.43 9.91 0.04
N PHE A 636 -14.51 10.20 0.95
CA PHE A 636 -13.08 10.12 0.67
C PHE A 636 -12.31 9.35 1.75
N MET A 637 -11.27 8.62 1.34
CA MET A 637 -10.52 7.64 2.15
C MET A 637 -9.01 7.82 2.02
N ARG A 638 -8.23 7.46 3.06
CA ARG A 638 -6.76 7.42 3.01
C ARG A 638 -6.23 6.01 2.82
N ALA A 639 -6.79 5.06 3.55
CA ALA A 639 -6.32 3.68 3.52
C ALA A 639 -6.85 2.96 2.29
N GLY A 640 -6.03 2.06 1.76
CA GLY A 640 -6.40 1.29 0.60
C GLY A 640 -5.52 0.07 0.39
N PHE A 641 -5.94 -0.78 -0.54
CA PHE A 641 -5.15 -1.88 -1.05
C PHE A 641 -5.45 -2.04 -2.55
N ARG A 642 -5.25 -3.22 -3.13
CA ARG A 642 -5.29 -3.44 -4.57
C ARG A 642 -6.64 -3.10 -5.21
N ASP A 643 -7.76 -3.51 -4.63
CA ASP A 643 -9.12 -3.36 -5.16
C ASP A 643 -9.81 -2.08 -4.64
N SER A 644 -9.15 -1.29 -3.80
CA SER A 644 -9.69 -0.01 -3.32
C SER A 644 -10.17 0.95 -4.44
N PRO A 645 -9.52 1.04 -5.62
CA PRO A 645 -10.04 1.86 -6.73
C PRO A 645 -11.45 1.49 -7.22
N LYS A 646 -11.93 0.25 -6.99
CA LYS A 646 -13.31 -0.18 -7.30
C LYS A 646 -14.32 0.47 -6.36
N TRP A 647 -14.00 0.45 -5.08
CA TRP A 647 -14.92 0.77 -4.00
C TRP A 647 -14.83 2.25 -3.62
N GLY A 648 -13.62 2.79 -3.47
CA GLY A 648 -13.39 4.19 -3.14
C GLY A 648 -13.91 5.14 -4.23
N MET A 649 -14.56 6.22 -3.81
CA MET A 649 -14.98 7.29 -4.73
C MET A 649 -13.89 8.34 -4.92
N LEU A 650 -13.19 8.71 -3.85
CA LEU A 650 -12.13 9.72 -3.81
C LEU A 650 -11.10 9.30 -2.75
N PHE A 651 -9.83 9.54 -3.02
CA PHE A 651 -8.77 9.34 -2.02
C PHE A 651 -8.18 10.67 -1.58
N TRP A 652 -7.61 10.69 -0.37
CA TRP A 652 -6.68 11.73 0.03
C TRP A 652 -5.41 11.11 0.59
N GLU A 653 -4.32 11.85 0.48
CA GLU A 653 -2.96 11.36 0.79
C GLU A 653 -2.66 11.11 2.28
N GLY A 654 -3.65 11.25 3.19
CA GLY A 654 -3.42 11.13 4.62
C GLY A 654 -2.63 12.29 5.23
N ASP A 655 -1.86 11.99 6.28
CA ASP A 655 -1.44 12.98 7.27
C ASP A 655 -0.02 13.54 7.04
N GLN A 656 0.21 14.29 5.97
CA GLN A 656 1.53 14.92 5.77
C GLN A 656 1.89 15.88 6.92
N MET A 657 3.18 15.99 7.23
CA MET A 657 3.67 17.04 8.12
C MET A 657 3.48 18.42 7.51
N VAL A 658 3.30 19.41 8.40
CA VAL A 658 3.31 20.84 8.04
C VAL A 658 4.73 21.33 7.75
N SER A 659 5.38 20.75 6.73
CA SER A 659 6.81 20.92 6.46
C SER A 659 7.16 20.98 4.96
N TRP A 660 8.41 21.37 4.68
CA TRP A 660 9.03 21.38 3.34
C TRP A 660 9.88 20.13 3.07
N GLN A 661 9.80 19.12 3.94
CA GLN A 661 10.69 17.97 3.90
C GLN A 661 10.32 17.00 2.77
N ALA A 662 11.26 16.12 2.42
CA ALA A 662 11.19 15.31 1.22
C ALA A 662 10.27 14.10 1.36
N ASN A 663 10.24 13.47 2.53
CA ASN A 663 9.56 12.19 2.75
C ASN A 663 8.19 12.36 3.40
N ASP A 664 7.90 13.51 4.04
CA ASP A 664 6.61 13.71 4.72
C ASP A 664 6.09 15.16 4.68
N GLY A 665 6.54 15.97 3.72
CA GLY A 665 6.11 17.37 3.54
C GLY A 665 5.41 17.63 2.22
N ILE A 666 5.38 18.89 1.77
CA ILE A 666 4.78 19.26 0.47
C ILE A 666 5.43 18.56 -0.74
N LYS A 667 6.66 18.05 -0.61
CA LYS A 667 7.30 17.27 -1.68
C LYS A 667 6.72 15.86 -1.77
N SER A 668 6.53 15.22 -0.61
CA SER A 668 5.98 13.87 -0.56
C SER A 668 4.53 13.83 -1.00
N SER A 669 3.77 14.91 -0.80
CA SER A 669 2.40 14.99 -1.31
C SER A 669 2.36 14.84 -2.84
N VAL A 670 3.28 15.51 -3.56
CA VAL A 670 3.39 15.32 -5.02
C VAL A 670 3.81 13.90 -5.40
N VAL A 671 4.71 13.26 -4.64
CA VAL A 671 5.08 11.85 -4.91
C VAL A 671 3.89 10.91 -4.68
N GLY A 672 3.13 11.12 -3.60
CA GLY A 672 1.92 10.38 -3.27
C GLY A 672 0.88 10.47 -4.39
N LEU A 673 0.54 11.70 -4.80
CA LEU A 673 -0.37 11.99 -5.91
C LEU A 673 -0.02 11.22 -7.20
N LEU A 674 1.26 11.16 -7.55
CA LEU A 674 1.72 10.60 -8.82
C LEU A 674 1.86 9.08 -8.77
N SER A 675 2.36 8.53 -7.66
CA SER A 675 2.50 7.08 -7.46
C SER A 675 1.13 6.40 -7.28
N SER A 676 0.20 7.03 -6.55
CA SER A 676 -1.17 6.53 -6.42
C SER A 676 -1.86 6.47 -7.78
N GLY A 677 -1.69 7.50 -8.61
CA GLY A 677 -2.25 7.54 -9.97
C GLY A 677 -1.72 6.44 -10.88
N ILE A 678 -0.41 6.13 -10.81
CA ILE A 678 0.18 4.98 -11.52
C ILE A 678 -0.43 3.66 -11.03
N SER A 679 -0.81 3.59 -9.76
CA SER A 679 -1.35 2.41 -9.10
C SER A 679 -2.88 2.30 -9.18
N GLY A 680 -3.55 3.09 -10.03
CA GLY A 680 -4.99 3.01 -10.28
C GLY A 680 -5.87 3.92 -9.41
N TYR A 681 -5.30 4.67 -8.46
CA TYR A 681 -6.02 5.64 -7.65
C TYR A 681 -6.19 6.94 -8.45
N ALA A 682 -7.19 6.95 -9.34
CA ALA A 682 -7.32 8.00 -10.35
C ALA A 682 -7.70 9.39 -9.77
N PHE A 683 -8.33 9.41 -8.59
CA PHE A 683 -8.76 10.61 -7.89
C PHE A 683 -8.09 10.69 -6.53
N ASN A 684 -7.19 11.66 -6.39
CA ASN A 684 -6.48 11.91 -5.14
C ASN A 684 -6.28 13.43 -4.93
N HIS A 685 -6.11 13.84 -3.67
CA HIS A 685 -5.77 15.20 -3.26
C HIS A 685 -5.08 15.19 -1.89
N SER A 686 -4.50 16.32 -1.49
CA SER A 686 -3.83 16.47 -0.18
C SER A 686 -4.57 17.46 0.71
N ASP A 687 -4.32 17.41 2.01
CA ASP A 687 -4.69 18.51 2.90
C ASP A 687 -3.91 19.77 2.52
N ILE A 688 -4.60 20.84 2.12
CA ILE A 688 -3.94 22.12 1.85
C ILE A 688 -3.22 22.60 3.11
N GLY A 689 -1.89 22.57 3.05
CA GLY A 689 -0.99 22.97 4.13
C GLY A 689 -0.48 21.84 5.01
N GLY A 690 -0.82 20.58 4.72
CA GLY A 690 -0.50 19.40 5.53
C GLY A 690 -1.35 19.31 6.80
N TYR A 691 -1.19 18.25 7.57
CA TYR A 691 -1.98 17.95 8.77
C TYR A 691 -1.16 17.99 10.06
N CYS A 692 -0.05 17.25 10.10
CA CYS A 692 0.65 16.93 11.33
C CYS A 692 1.56 18.08 11.77
N ALA A 693 1.14 18.80 12.81
CA ALA A 693 1.96 19.75 13.54
C ALA A 693 2.54 19.09 14.80
N VAL A 694 3.83 19.32 15.01
CA VAL A 694 4.58 18.76 16.14
C VAL A 694 5.15 19.88 16.98
N ASN A 695 4.92 19.81 18.29
CA ASN A 695 5.38 20.78 19.27
C ASN A 695 6.04 20.02 20.43
N LEU A 696 7.28 19.60 20.21
CA LEU A 696 8.14 18.94 21.20
C LEU A 696 9.19 19.94 21.70
N PRO A 697 9.81 19.70 22.88
CA PRO A 697 10.94 20.50 23.33
C PRO A 697 12.01 20.60 22.23
N PHE A 698 12.37 21.84 21.85
CA PHE A 698 13.37 22.16 20.81
C PHE A 698 13.03 21.73 19.35
N ILE A 699 11.94 21.00 19.11
CA ILE A 699 11.50 20.57 17.78
C ILE A 699 10.06 21.03 17.55
N LYS A 700 9.88 22.04 16.69
CA LYS A 700 8.59 22.62 16.37
C LYS A 700 8.37 22.66 14.86
N TYR A 701 7.30 22.03 14.42
CA TYR A 701 6.82 22.06 13.04
C TYR A 701 5.41 22.65 13.07
N HIS A 702 5.32 23.92 12.70
CA HIS A 702 4.07 24.64 12.55
C HIS A 702 3.93 25.10 11.11
N ARG A 703 2.70 25.13 10.61
CA ARG A 703 2.38 25.58 9.27
C ARG A 703 2.61 27.09 9.16
N SER A 704 3.58 27.49 8.35
CA SER A 704 3.79 28.90 8.02
C SER A 704 2.81 29.37 6.95
N GLU A 705 2.58 30.69 6.87
CA GLU A 705 1.77 31.29 5.78
C GLU A 705 2.31 30.90 4.40
N GLU A 706 3.63 30.97 4.21
CA GLU A 706 4.24 30.64 2.92
C GLU A 706 4.00 29.19 2.52
N LEU A 707 4.15 28.25 3.48
CA LEU A 707 3.89 26.84 3.21
C LEU A 707 2.42 26.63 2.83
N LEU A 708 1.50 27.22 3.59
CA LEU A 708 0.07 27.16 3.30
C LEU A 708 -0.25 27.72 1.90
N MET A 709 0.29 28.89 1.55
CA MET A 709 0.06 29.54 0.27
C MET A 709 0.62 28.72 -0.91
N ARG A 710 1.82 28.12 -0.78
CA ARG A 710 2.37 27.22 -1.81
C ARG A 710 1.56 25.94 -1.94
N TRP A 711 1.02 25.43 -0.85
CA TRP A 711 0.19 24.23 -0.88
C TRP A 711 -1.21 24.50 -1.48
N MET A 712 -1.73 25.73 -1.35
CA MET A 712 -2.91 26.19 -2.10
C MET A 712 -2.62 26.27 -3.59
N GLU A 713 -1.45 26.77 -3.99
CA GLU A 713 -1.04 26.80 -5.40
C GLU A 713 -0.95 25.38 -5.99
N LEU A 714 -0.37 24.45 -5.24
CA LEU A 714 -0.29 23.04 -5.62
C LEU A 714 -1.68 22.41 -5.78
N ASN A 715 -2.53 22.46 -4.74
CA ASN A 715 -3.84 21.79 -4.78
C ASN A 715 -4.83 22.44 -5.74
N ALA A 716 -4.60 23.69 -6.18
CA ALA A 716 -5.40 24.28 -7.26
C ALA A 716 -5.33 23.44 -8.55
N PHE A 717 -4.30 22.60 -8.69
CA PHE A 717 -4.10 21.60 -9.74
C PHE A 717 -4.11 20.17 -9.18
N THR A 718 -5.14 19.81 -8.43
CA THR A 718 -5.44 18.42 -8.02
C THR A 718 -6.91 18.12 -8.26
N THR A 719 -7.38 16.89 -8.01
CA THR A 719 -8.79 16.52 -8.27
C THR A 719 -9.78 17.32 -7.42
N VAL A 720 -9.49 17.52 -6.12
CA VAL A 720 -10.31 18.27 -5.16
C VAL A 720 -9.46 19.28 -4.40
N PHE A 721 -9.95 20.52 -4.25
CA PHE A 721 -9.28 21.58 -3.49
C PHE A 721 -9.86 21.67 -2.08
N ARG A 722 -9.26 20.94 -1.13
CA ARG A 722 -9.76 20.81 0.25
C ARG A 722 -8.78 21.34 1.29
N THR A 723 -9.26 22.18 2.21
CA THR A 723 -8.46 22.63 3.37
C THR A 723 -8.57 21.66 4.55
N HIS A 724 -7.64 21.78 5.49
CA HIS A 724 -7.74 21.17 6.81
C HIS A 724 -7.00 22.02 7.84
N GLU A 725 -7.56 22.18 9.04
CA GLU A 725 -6.90 22.91 10.12
C GLU A 725 -5.67 22.21 10.73
N GLY A 726 -5.54 20.89 10.51
CA GLY A 726 -4.55 20.02 11.12
C GLY A 726 -4.90 19.59 12.55
N ASN A 727 -4.01 18.80 13.15
CA ASN A 727 -4.17 18.28 14.52
C ASN A 727 -4.02 19.35 15.62
N LYS A 728 -3.38 20.49 15.33
CA LYS A 728 -3.20 21.63 16.26
C LYS A 728 -3.53 22.97 15.59
N PRO A 729 -4.81 23.30 15.42
CA PRO A 729 -5.23 24.49 14.67
C PRO A 729 -4.64 25.81 15.19
N SER A 730 -4.53 25.96 16.52
CA SER A 730 -4.15 27.22 17.18
C SER A 730 -2.70 27.65 16.96
N CYS A 731 -1.80 26.74 16.60
CA CYS A 731 -0.39 27.06 16.33
C CYS A 731 -0.04 27.11 14.83
N ASN A 732 -1.01 26.83 13.95
CA ASN A 732 -0.82 26.77 12.51
C ASN A 732 -1.50 27.96 11.82
N SER A 733 -0.88 28.45 10.74
CA SER A 733 -1.59 29.36 9.84
C SER A 733 -2.76 28.62 9.19
N GLN A 734 -3.92 29.26 9.18
CA GLN A 734 -5.12 28.85 8.47
C GLN A 734 -5.38 29.78 7.30
N PHE A 735 -6.22 29.37 6.34
CA PHE A 735 -6.52 30.22 5.20
C PHE A 735 -7.23 31.50 5.62
N TYR A 736 -8.04 31.45 6.68
CA TYR A 736 -8.74 32.59 7.27
C TYR A 736 -7.93 33.30 8.39
N SER A 737 -6.65 32.99 8.59
CA SER A 737 -5.87 33.62 9.68
C SER A 737 -5.69 35.13 9.51
N ASN A 738 -5.61 35.62 8.29
CA ASN A 738 -5.54 37.05 7.97
C ASN A 738 -5.95 37.33 6.52
N HIS A 739 -6.04 38.62 6.17
CA HIS A 739 -6.44 39.05 4.83
C HIS A 739 -5.53 38.52 3.70
N LYS A 740 -4.23 38.36 3.95
CA LYS A 740 -3.28 37.88 2.95
C LYS A 740 -3.50 36.40 2.63
N THR A 741 -3.64 35.54 3.63
CA THR A 741 -3.93 34.12 3.41
C THR A 741 -5.32 33.91 2.80
N LEU A 742 -6.31 34.70 3.22
CA LEU A 742 -7.69 34.61 2.71
C LEU A 742 -7.78 35.06 1.25
N SER A 743 -7.13 36.17 0.89
CA SER A 743 -7.07 36.65 -0.49
C SER A 743 -6.34 35.67 -1.41
N HIS A 744 -5.27 35.03 -0.92
CA HIS A 744 -4.55 34.01 -1.68
C HIS A 744 -5.40 32.75 -1.86
N PHE A 745 -6.10 32.30 -0.82
CA PHE A 745 -7.06 31.21 -0.93
C PHE A 745 -8.16 31.51 -1.97
N ALA A 746 -8.73 32.72 -1.94
CA ALA A 746 -9.72 33.17 -2.92
C ALA A 746 -9.18 33.13 -4.35
N ARG A 747 -7.93 33.57 -4.57
CA ARG A 747 -7.25 33.51 -5.87
C ARG A 747 -7.05 32.06 -6.33
N CYS A 748 -6.55 31.18 -5.46
CA CYS A 748 -6.32 29.76 -5.77
C CYS A 748 -7.62 28.99 -6.01
N ALA A 749 -8.70 29.28 -5.28
CA ALA A 749 -10.02 28.67 -5.52
C ALA A 749 -10.59 29.07 -6.89
N LYS A 750 -10.38 30.32 -7.34
CA LYS A 750 -10.75 30.76 -8.69
C LYS A 750 -9.86 30.13 -9.76
N LEU A 751 -8.56 29.95 -9.49
CA LEU A 751 -7.63 29.22 -10.35
C LEU A 751 -8.07 27.76 -10.53
N TYR A 752 -8.44 27.09 -9.44
CA TYR A 752 -9.02 25.75 -9.43
C TYR A 752 -10.32 25.68 -10.25
N LYS A 753 -11.20 26.69 -10.10
CA LYS A 753 -12.45 26.80 -10.87
C LYS A 753 -12.21 26.99 -12.37
N ALA A 754 -11.17 27.73 -12.76
CA ALA A 754 -10.93 28.12 -14.14
C ALA A 754 -10.68 26.95 -15.10
N TRP A 755 -10.18 25.81 -14.62
CA TRP A 755 -10.01 24.60 -15.44
C TRP A 755 -11.07 23.51 -15.16
N TYR A 756 -12.15 23.83 -14.45
CA TYR A 756 -13.24 22.90 -14.13
C TYR A 756 -13.80 22.18 -15.37
N PHE A 757 -13.92 22.86 -16.50
CA PHE A 757 -14.39 22.28 -17.76
C PHE A 757 -13.53 21.09 -18.22
N TYR A 758 -12.21 21.15 -18.03
CA TYR A 758 -11.29 20.08 -18.38
C TYR A 758 -11.25 18.99 -17.31
N ARG A 759 -11.33 19.39 -16.03
CA ARG A 759 -11.43 18.47 -14.89
C ARG A 759 -12.57 17.46 -15.05
N ILE A 760 -13.75 17.89 -15.49
CA ILE A 760 -14.89 16.99 -15.75
C ILE A 760 -14.55 15.96 -16.82
N GLN A 761 -13.82 16.36 -17.87
CA GLN A 761 -13.40 15.43 -18.93
C GLN A 761 -12.42 14.39 -18.39
N LEU A 762 -11.49 14.81 -17.53
CA LEU A 762 -10.53 13.91 -16.88
C LEU A 762 -11.21 12.97 -15.88
N VAL A 763 -12.22 13.44 -15.14
CA VAL A 763 -13.03 12.57 -14.27
C VAL A 763 -13.77 11.50 -15.07
N LYS A 764 -14.33 11.85 -16.22
CA LYS A 764 -14.94 10.89 -17.15
C LYS A 764 -13.93 9.93 -17.77
N GLU A 765 -12.73 10.41 -18.05
CA GLU A 765 -11.65 9.55 -18.56
C GLU A 765 -11.19 8.57 -17.50
N ALA A 766 -11.01 9.02 -16.25
CA ALA A 766 -10.66 8.18 -15.12
C ALA A 766 -11.72 7.09 -14.86
N ALA A 767 -13.01 7.43 -14.82
CA ALA A 767 -14.07 6.43 -14.62
C ALA A 767 -14.11 5.39 -15.76
N ARG A 768 -13.80 5.82 -17.01
CA ARG A 768 -13.82 4.94 -18.18
C ARG A 768 -12.55 4.15 -18.39
N LYS A 769 -11.37 4.68 -18.06
CA LYS A 769 -10.05 4.12 -18.41
C LYS A 769 -9.12 3.91 -17.22
N GLY A 770 -9.49 4.36 -16.03
CA GLY A 770 -8.64 4.33 -14.84
C GLY A 770 -7.46 5.30 -14.85
N LEU A 771 -7.33 6.16 -15.86
CA LEU A 771 -6.21 7.11 -15.95
C LEU A 771 -6.34 8.21 -14.89
N PRO A 772 -5.26 8.55 -14.17
CA PRO A 772 -5.33 9.58 -13.13
C PRO A 772 -5.48 10.99 -13.72
N VAL A 773 -6.09 11.88 -12.94
CA VAL A 773 -6.22 13.31 -13.28
C VAL A 773 -4.84 13.98 -13.29
N CYS A 774 -4.03 13.72 -12.26
CA CYS A 774 -2.66 14.20 -12.14
C CYS A 774 -1.71 13.08 -12.59
N ARG A 775 -0.80 13.37 -13.52
CA ARG A 775 0.00 12.35 -14.21
C ARG A 775 1.48 12.63 -14.09
N HIS A 776 2.22 11.59 -13.69
CA HIS A 776 3.66 11.60 -13.86
C HIS A 776 3.98 11.65 -15.35
N LEU A 777 4.98 12.42 -15.77
CA LEU A 777 5.32 12.60 -17.20
C LEU A 777 5.64 11.27 -17.90
N PHE A 778 6.11 10.27 -17.14
CA PHE A 778 6.37 8.90 -17.62
C PHE A 778 5.18 8.31 -18.39
N LEU A 779 3.93 8.64 -18.03
CA LEU A 779 2.74 8.11 -18.68
C LEU A 779 2.63 8.48 -20.16
N HIS A 780 3.17 9.64 -20.53
CA HIS A 780 3.05 10.22 -21.87
C HIS A 780 4.39 10.33 -22.59
N TYR A 781 5.50 10.35 -21.86
CA TYR A 781 6.86 10.44 -22.40
C TYR A 781 7.76 9.28 -21.87
N PRO A 782 7.37 8.01 -22.07
CA PRO A 782 8.06 6.86 -21.48
C PRO A 782 9.46 6.60 -22.05
N ASN A 783 9.79 7.19 -23.20
CA ASN A 783 11.09 7.05 -23.86
C ASN A 783 12.10 8.12 -23.44
N ASP A 784 11.65 9.18 -22.77
CA ASP A 784 12.50 10.27 -22.30
C ASP A 784 13.21 9.86 -21.01
N ARG A 785 14.54 9.81 -21.05
CA ARG A 785 15.35 9.38 -19.90
C ARG A 785 15.36 10.37 -18.75
N ASN A 786 15.22 11.67 -19.03
CA ASN A 786 15.18 12.70 -18.00
C ASN A 786 13.88 12.60 -17.21
N VAL A 787 12.78 12.24 -17.87
CA VAL A 787 11.47 12.02 -17.22
C VAL A 787 11.54 10.93 -16.15
N HIS A 788 12.35 9.88 -16.35
CA HIS A 788 12.52 8.82 -15.34
C HIS A 788 13.24 9.29 -14.06
N SER A 789 13.92 10.43 -14.09
CA SER A 789 14.59 11.02 -12.92
C SER A 789 13.70 11.96 -12.12
N LEU A 790 12.54 12.35 -12.68
CA LEU A 790 11.57 13.20 -12.00
C LEU A 790 10.86 12.40 -10.90
N SER A 791 10.50 13.10 -9.82
CA SER A 791 9.70 12.53 -8.73
C SER A 791 8.59 13.48 -8.30
N TYR A 792 8.95 14.69 -7.87
CA TYR A 792 7.99 15.70 -7.39
C TYR A 792 8.13 17.04 -8.11
N GLN A 793 9.12 17.20 -8.99
CA GLN A 793 9.49 18.50 -9.55
C GLN A 793 8.41 19.09 -10.46
N GLN A 794 7.66 18.24 -11.17
CA GLN A 794 6.60 18.65 -12.07
C GLN A 794 5.66 17.48 -12.40
N PHE A 795 4.45 17.81 -12.81
CA PHE A 795 3.44 16.84 -13.22
C PHE A 795 2.47 17.45 -14.24
N LEU A 796 1.70 16.59 -14.90
CA LEU A 796 0.68 17.00 -15.86
C LEU A 796 -0.72 16.94 -15.21
N ILE A 797 -1.60 17.84 -15.61
CA ILE A 797 -3.05 17.64 -15.50
C ILE A 797 -3.54 17.15 -16.85
N GLY A 798 -3.99 15.89 -16.88
CA GLY A 798 -4.28 15.20 -18.13
C GLY A 798 -3.07 15.23 -19.08
N THR A 799 -3.26 15.75 -20.28
CA THR A 799 -2.22 15.90 -21.32
C THR A 799 -1.89 17.35 -21.66
N GLU A 800 -2.67 18.31 -21.15
CA GLU A 800 -2.73 19.67 -21.70
C GLU A 800 -2.08 20.74 -20.82
N ILE A 801 -1.94 20.50 -19.52
CA ILE A 801 -1.40 21.46 -18.55
C ILE A 801 -0.21 20.83 -17.83
N LEU A 802 0.93 21.52 -17.83
CA LEU A 802 2.13 21.16 -17.08
C LEU A 802 2.26 22.08 -15.87
N VAL A 803 2.42 21.51 -14.68
CA VAL A 803 2.55 22.24 -13.40
C VAL A 803 3.93 22.00 -12.82
N VAL A 804 4.63 23.07 -12.45
CA VAL A 804 5.97 23.02 -11.84
C VAL A 804 5.89 23.72 -10.48
N PRO A 805 5.50 23.00 -9.40
CA PRO A 805 5.22 23.61 -8.10
C PRO A 805 6.48 24.12 -7.41
N VAL A 806 6.32 25.15 -6.57
CA VAL A 806 7.39 25.63 -5.67
C VAL A 806 7.33 24.85 -4.36
N LEU A 807 8.30 23.95 -4.18
CA LEU A 807 8.30 22.98 -3.07
C LEU A 807 9.42 23.24 -2.04
N ASP A 808 10.04 24.42 -2.09
CA ASP A 808 11.11 24.82 -1.17
C ASP A 808 10.85 26.22 -0.62
N LYS A 809 11.11 26.39 0.68
CA LYS A 809 10.91 27.65 1.40
C LYS A 809 11.73 28.80 0.80
N GLY A 810 11.11 29.96 0.65
CA GLY A 810 11.73 31.21 0.20
C GLY A 810 12.06 31.26 -1.29
N LYS A 811 11.73 30.23 -2.07
CA LYS A 811 12.02 30.21 -3.51
C LYS A 811 11.03 31.05 -4.29
N LYS A 812 11.59 31.79 -5.26
CA LYS A 812 10.85 32.64 -6.22
C LYS A 812 11.13 32.25 -7.67
N ASN A 813 11.89 31.18 -7.90
CA ASN A 813 12.21 30.63 -9.21
C ASN A 813 12.28 29.11 -9.09
N VAL A 814 11.83 28.40 -10.12
CA VAL A 814 11.98 26.94 -10.25
C VAL A 814 12.48 26.59 -11.63
N LYS A 815 12.95 25.36 -11.78
CA LYS A 815 13.47 24.83 -13.03
C LYS A 815 12.41 23.91 -13.63
N ALA A 816 11.86 24.29 -14.78
CA ALA A 816 10.91 23.51 -15.54
C ALA A 816 11.65 22.68 -16.59
N TYR A 817 11.26 21.42 -16.77
CA TYR A 817 11.73 20.56 -17.86
C TYR A 817 10.62 20.39 -18.91
N PHE A 818 10.97 20.51 -20.19
CA PHE A 818 10.04 20.30 -21.31
C PHE A 818 10.40 18.98 -22.02
N PRO A 819 9.54 17.96 -21.95
CA PRO A 819 9.91 16.59 -22.32
C PRO A 819 10.16 16.38 -23.81
N GLU A 820 11.06 15.44 -24.12
CA GLU A 820 11.27 14.96 -25.48
C GLU A 820 10.04 14.22 -26.00
N GLY A 821 9.84 14.23 -27.32
CA GLY A 821 8.71 13.55 -27.98
C GLY A 821 7.41 14.38 -28.01
N GLU A 822 7.38 15.54 -27.36
CA GLU A 822 6.30 16.51 -27.53
C GLU A 822 6.44 17.26 -28.86
N THR A 823 5.32 17.49 -29.55
CA THR A 823 5.31 18.13 -30.88
C THR A 823 4.94 19.61 -30.81
N CYS A 824 4.26 20.03 -29.73
CA CYS A 824 3.85 21.41 -29.52
C CYS A 824 4.76 22.16 -28.54
N SER A 825 4.76 23.50 -28.64
CA SER A 825 5.45 24.35 -27.68
C SER A 825 4.63 24.50 -26.39
N TRP A 826 5.30 24.65 -25.26
CA TRP A 826 4.67 24.98 -23.99
C TRP A 826 4.58 26.48 -23.80
N GLN A 827 3.41 26.99 -23.40
CA GLN A 827 3.17 28.40 -23.14
C GLN A 827 2.97 28.65 -21.65
N HIS A 828 3.79 29.52 -21.05
CA HIS A 828 3.64 29.91 -19.65
C HIS A 828 2.44 30.84 -19.48
N ILE A 829 1.46 30.46 -18.64
CA ILE A 829 0.15 31.13 -18.58
C ILE A 829 0.22 32.58 -18.09
N TRP A 830 1.18 32.93 -17.22
CA TRP A 830 1.27 34.28 -16.65
C TRP A 830 1.96 35.27 -17.59
N SER A 831 3.04 34.84 -18.25
CA SER A 831 3.86 35.71 -19.10
C SER A 831 3.53 35.63 -20.60
N GLY A 832 2.79 34.59 -21.01
CA GLY A 832 2.58 34.24 -22.42
C GLY A 832 3.81 33.70 -23.15
N LYS A 833 5.00 33.64 -22.51
CA LYS A 833 6.25 33.14 -23.10
C LYS A 833 6.12 31.70 -23.59
N LEU A 834 6.60 31.46 -24.80
CA LEU A 834 6.66 30.15 -25.44
C LEU A 834 8.02 29.48 -25.22
N PHE A 835 7.99 28.19 -24.93
CA PHE A 835 9.13 27.29 -24.79
C PHE A 835 9.03 26.24 -25.89
N LYS A 836 9.89 26.38 -26.92
CA LYS A 836 9.83 25.59 -28.15
C LYS A 836 10.81 24.41 -28.15
N GLU A 837 11.86 24.51 -27.35
CA GLU A 837 12.94 23.53 -27.29
C GLU A 837 12.52 22.35 -26.40
N GLN A 838 12.44 21.15 -26.97
CA GLN A 838 12.13 19.92 -26.24
C GLN A 838 13.40 19.29 -25.68
N GLY A 839 13.28 18.45 -24.66
CA GLY A 839 14.42 17.87 -23.96
C GLY A 839 15.24 18.92 -23.19
N SER A 840 14.64 20.07 -22.89
CA SER A 840 15.34 21.24 -22.34
C SER A 840 14.81 21.65 -20.98
N GLU A 841 15.64 22.34 -20.20
CA GLU A 841 15.25 22.93 -18.94
C GLU A 841 15.30 24.46 -19.01
N ALA A 842 14.37 25.12 -18.31
CA ALA A 842 14.37 26.57 -18.18
C ALA A 842 14.09 27.01 -16.74
N TRP A 843 14.79 28.06 -16.30
CA TRP A 843 14.43 28.77 -15.08
C TRP A 843 13.23 29.68 -15.32
N VAL A 844 12.25 29.60 -14.43
CA VAL A 844 11.00 30.36 -14.52
C VAL A 844 10.70 31.04 -13.19
N GLU A 845 10.29 32.30 -13.27
CA GLU A 845 9.85 33.08 -12.13
C GLU A 845 8.58 32.51 -11.54
N ALA A 846 8.57 32.41 -10.22
CA ALA A 846 7.57 31.74 -9.42
C ALA A 846 7.32 32.49 -8.09
N PRO A 847 7.02 33.80 -8.08
CA PRO A 847 6.60 34.46 -6.85
C PRO A 847 5.30 33.81 -6.30
N VAL A 848 5.05 33.96 -5.00
CA VAL A 848 3.80 33.48 -4.39
C VAL A 848 2.61 34.17 -5.11
N GLY A 849 1.61 33.38 -5.49
CA GLY A 849 0.44 33.79 -6.29
C GLY A 849 0.55 33.49 -7.79
N TYR A 850 1.73 33.11 -8.26
CA TYR A 850 2.04 32.84 -9.68
C TYR A 850 2.84 31.54 -9.83
N PRO A 851 2.24 30.37 -9.49
CA PRO A 851 2.92 29.08 -9.66
C PRO A 851 3.20 28.82 -11.14
N PRO A 852 4.39 28.34 -11.54
CA PRO A 852 4.68 28.09 -12.95
C PRO A 852 3.79 26.99 -13.52
N VAL A 853 2.96 27.40 -14.47
CA VAL A 853 1.97 26.56 -15.12
C VAL A 853 2.07 26.83 -16.61
N PHE A 854 2.07 25.76 -17.40
CA PHE A 854 2.21 25.83 -18.84
C PHE A 854 1.05 25.08 -19.48
N ILE A 855 0.60 25.60 -20.62
CA ILE A 855 -0.39 24.95 -21.48
C ILE A 855 0.27 24.62 -22.82
N LYS A 856 -0.27 23.63 -23.52
CA LYS A 856 0.10 23.38 -24.92
C LYS A 856 -0.34 24.55 -25.79
N ALA A 857 0.59 25.14 -26.55
CA ALA A 857 0.28 26.26 -27.44
C ALA A 857 -0.68 25.84 -28.55
N GLY A 858 -1.76 26.60 -28.74
CA GLY A 858 -2.83 26.28 -29.71
C GLY A 858 -3.78 25.17 -29.27
N SER A 859 -3.66 24.67 -28.03
CA SER A 859 -4.65 23.74 -27.47
C SER A 859 -5.91 24.49 -27.05
N THR A 860 -7.07 24.01 -27.50
CA THR A 860 -8.38 24.54 -27.07
C THR A 860 -8.53 24.47 -25.55
N VAL A 861 -8.03 23.42 -24.90
CA VAL A 861 -8.04 23.33 -23.43
C VAL A 861 -7.20 24.44 -22.82
N GLY A 862 -6.00 24.68 -23.35
CA GLY A 862 -5.14 25.76 -22.89
C GLY A 862 -5.76 27.14 -23.05
N GLU A 863 -6.33 27.43 -24.22
CA GLU A 863 -6.95 28.71 -24.55
C GLU A 863 -8.19 28.98 -23.69
N THR A 864 -9.08 27.99 -23.54
CA THR A 864 -10.25 28.09 -22.65
C THR A 864 -9.85 28.29 -21.19
N PHE A 865 -8.78 27.63 -20.74
CA PHE A 865 -8.27 27.83 -19.38
C PHE A 865 -7.81 29.27 -19.16
N VAL A 866 -6.99 29.81 -20.08
CA VAL A 866 -6.51 31.20 -20.02
C VAL A 866 -7.65 32.21 -20.11
N GLU A 867 -8.65 31.96 -20.96
CA GLU A 867 -9.85 32.80 -21.03
C GLU A 867 -10.62 32.82 -19.70
N ASN A 868 -10.83 31.66 -19.09
CA ASN A 868 -11.48 31.57 -17.78
C ASN A 868 -10.69 32.32 -16.70
N LEU A 869 -9.35 32.27 -16.72
CA LEU A 869 -8.54 33.06 -15.79
C LEU A 869 -8.76 34.56 -15.93
N ARG A 870 -8.93 35.08 -17.15
CA ARG A 870 -9.30 36.49 -17.39
C ARG A 870 -10.70 36.79 -16.87
N ASN A 871 -11.66 35.89 -17.12
CA ASN A 871 -13.04 36.04 -16.63
C ASN A 871 -13.12 36.06 -15.10
N PHE A 872 -12.24 35.35 -14.41
CA PHE A 872 -12.11 35.40 -12.94
C PHE A 872 -11.27 36.58 -12.42
N GLY A 873 -10.70 37.42 -13.30
CA GLY A 873 -9.84 38.55 -12.92
C GLY A 873 -8.51 38.12 -12.30
N ILE A 874 -7.97 36.97 -12.72
CA ILE A 874 -6.69 36.42 -12.21
C ILE A 874 -5.51 36.86 -13.09
N LEU A 875 -5.75 36.98 -14.41
CA LEU A 875 -4.81 37.42 -15.45
C LEU A 875 -5.01 38.87 -15.84
#